data_AF-A0A2A2L082-F1
#
_entry.id   AF-A0A2A2L082-F1
#
_cell.length_a   1.000
_cell.length_b   1.000
_cell.length_c   1.000
_cell.angle_alpha   90.00
_cell.angle_beta   90.00
_cell.angle_gamma   90.00
#
_symmetry.space_group_name_H-M   'P 1'
#
loop_
_entity.id
_entity.type
_entity.pdbx_description
1 polymer ?
#
loop_
_entity_poly.entity_id
_entity_poly.type
_entity_poly.pdbx_seq_one_letter_code
_entity_poly.pdbx_strand_id
1 'polypeptide(L)'
;MAKWDAVVFTAPDEQTRQQIEKYYIVWKNLGLLLADEWLAIEDACPDVGSAGSSLNALLVATERLCALKGLSVLNEQVLFSSRILIVLVGDVSGIHDNVTGMDERIETRFGYVPRSRVVQCLANVDRIAERTKAGVWITGTNASYDLNDPKYSYSCDSSNSSNLVAFSFTNKSSDKLIPHGIYETDQNAKQIRSFSFGVPSVDSNVLLALIYFPPPIARLFLSLYSVYPLMRSTYHGLDSGTVGLKLSLFFDILPASLISEEEFYTSTLGGSRIDCNDDLRRLARKEIRNRMDGIRLMNEQLDIGHYAYFEPNSSKSSNDVDKLKQLYENYAQNIVEKIEKKTEKVDKVLRTIVELESLYGSDKRKKTKEGYEAMVSECKNNWMNSNEKLCRAGRHFEAASQIMTSTRIRDLCEQYKPVKTNKLAVESLLKKVEVQAAARIDLYGGWLDTPPITFQFNPSAVVNVAVQVDGRKPIKCCLEKIDNEGISFTTEGHKIQYESINEIIESSNKPEKPGLGTSSILASTIIACLWTAANYEFTNEMIVHTVLLVEQILSTAGGWQDQVGCIYAGFKIGSMTSNGVIAKQINTSPEFLENFNQRMVLIYTGKTRLAKNLLQQVLRNFYSGGDSCNILQSMSSRVEDFAKFIEDGILPTSDIGHYYEAKKTLAEGCEPENVRNLIRDMQTLDLFESVCLAGAGGGGYLYCYLKPGDSIEQLKSLLQKNHSEMSLHAINVDLKPFEITCTNQ
;
A
#
# COMPACT_ATOMS: atom_id res chain seq x y z
N MET A 1 -14.80 18.41 21.93
CA MET A 1 -14.97 18.07 20.50
C MET A 1 -13.82 17.18 20.06
N ALA A 2 -14.11 16.15 19.28
CA ALA A 2 -13.07 15.33 18.66
C ALA A 2 -12.32 16.12 17.59
N LYS A 3 -11.02 15.83 17.41
CA LYS A 3 -10.27 16.27 16.23
C LYS A 3 -10.28 15.14 15.21
N TRP A 4 -10.84 15.41 14.04
CA TRP A 4 -10.95 14.47 12.92
C TRP A 4 -9.91 14.79 11.84
N ASP A 5 -9.30 13.76 11.26
CA ASP A 5 -8.46 13.91 10.08
C ASP A 5 -9.34 14.06 8.82
N ALA A 6 -10.44 13.32 8.76
CA ALA A 6 -11.41 13.40 7.67
C ALA A 6 -12.84 13.11 8.14
N VAL A 7 -13.79 13.89 7.62
CA VAL A 7 -15.24 13.60 7.68
C VAL A 7 -15.74 13.38 6.26
N VAL A 8 -16.38 12.25 6.03
CA VAL A 8 -16.66 11.71 4.71
C VAL A 8 -18.13 11.36 4.60
N PHE A 9 -18.85 11.98 3.68
CA PHE A 9 -20.26 11.70 3.42
C PHE A 9 -20.38 10.84 2.17
N THR A 10 -21.10 9.73 2.24
CA THR A 10 -21.41 8.91 1.06
C THR A 10 -22.65 9.46 0.36
N ALA A 11 -22.67 9.38 -0.97
CA ALA A 11 -23.75 9.87 -1.80
C ALA A 11 -24.08 8.81 -2.87
N PRO A 12 -25.36 8.43 -3.06
CA PRO A 12 -25.73 7.43 -4.06
C PRO A 12 -25.46 7.87 -5.51
N ASP A 13 -25.38 9.18 -5.76
CA ASP A 13 -25.16 9.77 -7.08
C ASP A 13 -24.50 11.16 -6.99
N GLU A 14 -23.97 11.63 -8.12
CA GLU A 14 -23.32 12.94 -8.27
C GLU A 14 -24.23 14.13 -7.87
N GLN A 15 -25.54 14.06 -8.13
CA GLN A 15 -26.47 15.15 -7.77
C GLN A 15 -26.58 15.29 -6.26
N THR A 16 -26.71 14.17 -5.55
CA THR A 16 -26.73 14.08 -4.10
C THR A 16 -25.40 14.53 -3.50
N ARG A 17 -24.28 14.11 -4.11
CA ARG A 17 -22.93 14.53 -3.71
C ARG A 17 -22.80 16.06 -3.69
N GLN A 18 -23.19 16.72 -4.79
CA GLN A 18 -23.16 18.18 -4.91
C GLN A 18 -24.07 18.88 -3.89
N GLN A 19 -25.22 18.28 -3.57
CA GLN A 19 -26.10 18.83 -2.53
C GLN A 19 -25.41 18.77 -1.16
N ILE A 20 -24.87 17.60 -0.78
CA ILE A 20 -24.15 17.42 0.48
C ILE A 20 -22.97 18.40 0.60
N GLU A 21 -22.21 18.63 -0.47
CA GLU A 21 -21.11 19.61 -0.50
C GLU A 21 -21.54 21.01 -0.08
N LYS A 22 -22.65 21.49 -0.63
CA LYS A 22 -23.17 22.84 -0.31
C LYS A 22 -23.44 22.99 1.19
N TYR A 23 -23.97 21.95 1.84
CA TYR A 23 -24.35 22.01 3.26
C TYR A 23 -23.16 21.80 4.19
N TYR A 24 -22.29 20.83 3.91
CA TYR A 24 -21.18 20.59 4.84
C TYR A 24 -20.19 21.74 4.86
N ILE A 25 -20.06 22.52 3.77
CA ILE A 25 -19.25 23.75 3.76
C ILE A 25 -19.74 24.72 4.84
N VAL A 26 -21.06 24.85 5.01
CA VAL A 26 -21.66 25.68 6.05
C VAL A 26 -21.33 25.11 7.44
N TRP A 27 -21.53 23.80 7.64
CA TRP A 27 -21.23 23.14 8.92
C TRP A 27 -19.75 23.24 9.31
N LYS A 28 -18.84 23.07 8.34
CA LYS A 28 -17.40 23.23 8.50
C LYS A 28 -17.06 24.63 8.98
N ASN A 29 -17.60 25.66 8.33
CA ASN A 29 -17.30 27.06 8.66
C ASN A 29 -17.91 27.52 9.98
N LEU A 30 -19.05 26.96 10.37
CA LEU A 30 -19.64 27.19 11.69
C LEU A 30 -18.94 26.38 12.79
N GLY A 31 -18.02 25.48 12.43
CA GLY A 31 -17.26 24.65 13.37
C GLY A 31 -18.15 23.64 14.07
N LEU A 32 -19.05 22.98 13.32
CA LEU A 32 -19.87 21.88 13.83
C LEU A 32 -19.01 20.70 14.29
N LEU A 33 -18.00 20.34 13.49
CA LEU A 33 -16.93 19.38 13.83
C LEU A 33 -15.57 20.03 13.53
N LEU A 34 -14.54 19.64 14.29
CA LEU A 34 -13.15 20.02 13.99
C LEU A 34 -12.52 18.94 13.10
N ALA A 35 -12.46 19.18 11.79
CA ALA A 35 -11.83 18.25 10.85
C ALA A 35 -10.89 18.93 9.86
N ASP A 36 -9.77 18.26 9.56
CA ASP A 36 -8.77 18.73 8.59
C ASP A 36 -9.33 18.62 7.15
N GLU A 37 -10.01 17.52 6.82
CA GLU A 37 -10.69 17.32 5.53
C GLU A 37 -12.19 17.03 5.67
N TRP A 38 -12.98 17.52 4.70
CA TRP A 38 -14.40 17.24 4.54
C TRP A 38 -14.63 16.81 3.09
N LEU A 39 -15.23 15.65 2.88
CA LEU A 39 -15.40 15.03 1.56
C LEU A 39 -16.85 14.57 1.37
N ALA A 40 -17.42 14.78 0.18
CA ALA A 40 -18.61 14.06 -0.27
C ALA A 40 -18.22 13.13 -1.43
N ILE A 41 -18.52 11.85 -1.27
CA ILE A 41 -18.03 10.78 -2.13
C ILE A 41 -19.21 10.06 -2.74
N GLU A 42 -19.25 10.05 -4.07
CA GLU A 42 -20.20 9.24 -4.83
C GLU A 42 -19.93 7.74 -4.60
N ASP A 43 -20.99 6.99 -4.37
CA ASP A 43 -20.95 5.54 -4.29
C ASP A 43 -20.43 4.97 -5.61
N ALA A 44 -19.74 3.83 -5.53
CA ALA A 44 -19.10 3.24 -6.70
C ALA A 44 -20.14 2.96 -7.81
N CYS A 45 -21.28 2.39 -7.43
CA CYS A 45 -22.43 2.16 -8.29
C CYS A 45 -23.74 2.38 -7.51
N PRO A 46 -24.88 2.51 -8.21
CA PRO A 46 -26.19 2.52 -7.56
C PRO A 46 -26.39 1.27 -6.68
N ASP A 47 -26.98 1.45 -5.51
CA ASP A 47 -27.33 0.38 -4.57
C ASP A 47 -26.14 -0.52 -4.14
N VAL A 48 -24.93 0.04 -4.05
CA VAL A 48 -23.71 -0.68 -3.64
C VAL A 48 -23.74 -1.19 -2.19
N GLY A 49 -24.73 -0.75 -1.40
CA GLY A 49 -24.95 -1.18 -0.02
C GLY A 49 -24.01 -0.52 0.99
N SER A 50 -24.38 -0.59 2.27
CA SER A 50 -23.69 0.17 3.34
C SER A 50 -22.22 -0.19 3.51
N ALA A 51 -21.84 -1.46 3.31
CA ALA A 51 -20.42 -1.84 3.36
C ALA A 51 -19.68 -1.43 2.09
N GLY A 52 -20.33 -1.48 0.93
CA GLY A 52 -19.76 -0.99 -0.32
C GLY A 52 -19.48 0.51 -0.27
N SER A 53 -20.48 1.32 0.10
CA SER A 53 -20.35 2.76 0.29
C SER A 53 -19.25 3.09 1.31
N SER A 54 -19.22 2.37 2.44
CA SER A 54 -18.19 2.57 3.48
C SER A 54 -16.78 2.21 2.99
N LEU A 55 -16.63 1.10 2.28
CA LEU A 55 -15.34 0.64 1.76
C LEU A 55 -14.81 1.62 0.70
N ASN A 56 -15.68 2.06 -0.21
CA ASN A 56 -15.35 3.05 -1.23
C ASN A 56 -14.97 4.40 -0.60
N ALA A 57 -15.74 4.85 0.39
CA ALA A 57 -15.46 6.08 1.13
C ALA A 57 -14.14 6.00 1.91
N LEU A 58 -13.87 4.88 2.58
CA LEU A 58 -12.62 4.66 3.30
C LEU A 58 -11.41 4.64 2.34
N LEU A 59 -11.56 4.01 1.17
CA LEU A 59 -10.52 3.98 0.15
C LEU A 59 -10.12 5.40 -0.27
N VAL A 60 -11.10 6.20 -0.70
CA VAL A 60 -10.88 7.57 -1.18
C VAL A 60 -10.41 8.50 -0.06
N ALA A 61 -10.94 8.36 1.16
CA ALA A 61 -10.48 9.15 2.30
C ALA A 61 -9.02 8.83 2.66
N THR A 62 -8.65 7.55 2.63
CA THR A 62 -7.26 7.14 2.91
C THR A 62 -6.32 7.65 1.82
N GLU A 63 -6.72 7.62 0.54
CA GLU A 63 -5.97 8.26 -0.55
C GLU A 63 -5.73 9.73 -0.30
N ARG A 64 -6.79 10.44 0.09
CA ARG A 64 -6.73 11.87 0.33
C ARG A 64 -5.75 12.20 1.44
N LEU A 65 -5.82 11.47 2.56
CA LEU A 65 -4.91 11.64 3.68
C LEU A 65 -3.47 11.26 3.33
N CYS A 66 -3.26 10.24 2.50
CA CYS A 66 -1.94 9.91 1.95
C CYS A 66 -1.39 11.09 1.14
N ALA A 67 -2.18 11.61 0.20
CA ALA A 67 -1.76 12.73 -0.65
C ALA A 67 -1.40 13.98 0.15
N LEU A 68 -2.14 14.29 1.22
CA LEU A 68 -1.82 15.41 2.12
C LEU A 68 -0.52 15.22 2.90
N LYS A 69 -0.14 13.97 3.18
CA LYS A 69 1.13 13.61 3.82
C LYS A 69 2.28 13.48 2.81
N GLY A 70 2.10 13.94 1.57
CA GLY A 70 3.08 13.78 0.48
C GLY A 70 3.24 12.34 0.01
N LEU A 71 2.43 11.41 0.54
CA LEU A 71 2.42 10.03 0.12
C LEU A 71 1.63 9.95 -1.17
N SER A 72 2.32 9.53 -2.21
CA SER A 72 1.70 9.35 -3.52
C SER A 72 0.85 8.06 -3.52
N VAL A 73 1.26 7.01 -2.78
CA VAL A 73 0.59 5.68 -2.75
C VAL A 73 -0.53 5.62 -1.72
N LEU A 74 -1.46 4.68 -1.88
CA LEU A 74 -2.29 4.25 -0.75
C LEU A 74 -1.38 3.62 0.30
N ASN A 75 -1.28 4.26 1.45
CA ASN A 75 -0.58 3.71 2.59
C ASN A 75 -1.55 3.52 3.75
N GLU A 76 -1.93 2.27 3.98
CA GLU A 76 -2.80 1.86 5.08
C GLU A 76 -2.27 2.20 6.48
N GLN A 77 -0.96 2.47 6.63
CA GLN A 77 -0.39 2.94 7.91
C GLN A 77 -0.95 4.30 8.34
N VAL A 78 -1.46 5.10 7.40
CA VAL A 78 -2.11 6.38 7.73
C VAL A 78 -3.27 6.18 8.71
N LEU A 79 -3.99 5.06 8.61
CA LEU A 79 -5.13 4.73 9.48
C LEU A 79 -4.75 4.58 10.97
N PHE A 80 -3.50 4.22 11.27
CA PHE A 80 -3.01 4.10 12.66
C PHE A 80 -2.82 5.45 13.34
N SER A 81 -2.74 6.51 12.55
CA SER A 81 -2.53 7.88 13.02
C SER A 81 -3.70 8.80 12.75
N SER A 82 -4.80 8.29 12.17
CA SER A 82 -5.91 9.12 11.69
C SER A 82 -7.25 8.69 12.26
N ARG A 83 -8.08 9.70 12.60
CA ARG A 83 -9.47 9.54 13.01
C ARG A 83 -10.39 9.95 11.87
N ILE A 84 -11.13 9.00 11.32
CA ILE A 84 -11.98 9.19 10.14
C ILE A 84 -13.43 8.95 10.53
N LEU A 85 -14.34 9.84 10.12
CA LEU A 85 -15.78 9.65 10.21
C LEU A 85 -16.36 9.41 8.81
N ILE A 86 -17.04 8.30 8.61
CA ILE A 86 -17.83 7.97 7.42
C ILE A 86 -19.32 8.09 7.78
N VAL A 87 -20.03 8.93 7.05
CA VAL A 87 -21.45 9.21 7.23
C VAL A 87 -22.22 8.65 6.05
N LEU A 88 -22.99 7.60 6.29
CA LEU A 88 -23.86 6.97 5.32
C LEU A 88 -25.15 7.77 5.21
N VAL A 89 -25.23 8.64 4.21
CA VAL A 89 -26.40 9.47 3.96
C VAL A 89 -27.44 8.64 3.19
N GLY A 90 -28.40 8.05 3.92
CA GLY A 90 -29.42 7.21 3.30
C GLY A 90 -30.55 7.99 2.61
N ASP A 91 -30.79 9.25 3.03
CA ASP A 91 -31.76 10.15 2.42
C ASP A 91 -31.32 11.61 2.64
N VAL A 92 -31.21 12.37 1.54
CA VAL A 92 -30.75 13.77 1.53
C VAL A 92 -31.73 14.70 2.21
N SER A 93 -33.03 14.35 2.25
CA SER A 93 -34.03 15.13 3.00
C SER A 93 -33.68 15.23 4.49
N GLY A 94 -32.93 14.27 5.03
CA GLY A 94 -32.45 14.29 6.42
C GLY A 94 -31.49 15.42 6.75
N ILE A 95 -30.96 16.13 5.74
CA ILE A 95 -30.21 17.38 5.92
C ILE A 95 -31.15 18.50 6.40
N HIS A 96 -32.42 18.44 6.00
CA HIS A 96 -33.44 19.47 6.23
C HIS A 96 -34.49 19.08 7.27
N ASP A 97 -34.75 17.79 7.45
CA ASP A 97 -35.80 17.33 8.35
C ASP A 97 -35.47 17.67 9.80
N ASN A 98 -36.35 18.48 10.41
CA ASN A 98 -36.31 18.76 11.83
C ASN A 98 -36.55 17.48 12.65
N VAL A 99 -35.80 17.34 13.74
CA VAL A 99 -36.05 16.30 14.73
C VAL A 99 -37.08 16.82 15.72
N THR A 100 -38.32 16.31 15.63
CA THR A 100 -39.43 16.76 16.47
C THR A 100 -39.20 16.44 17.95
N GLY A 101 -39.44 17.41 18.84
CA GLY A 101 -39.34 17.22 20.29
C GLY A 101 -37.96 17.53 20.91
N MET A 102 -37.02 18.07 20.12
CA MET A 102 -35.71 18.55 20.57
C MET A 102 -35.58 20.06 20.36
N ASP A 103 -34.55 20.68 20.95
CA ASP A 103 -34.17 22.08 20.64
C ASP A 103 -33.99 22.23 19.12
N GLU A 104 -34.36 23.34 18.51
CA GLU A 104 -34.26 23.53 17.06
C GLU A 104 -32.81 23.82 16.60
N ARG A 105 -31.87 24.02 17.54
CA ARG A 105 -30.50 24.44 17.22
C ARG A 105 -29.44 23.59 17.93
N ILE A 106 -28.32 23.36 17.26
CA ILE A 106 -27.09 22.82 17.85
C ILE A 106 -26.05 23.93 17.91
N GLU A 107 -25.52 24.18 19.10
CA GLU A 107 -24.41 25.11 19.32
C GLU A 107 -23.13 24.56 18.68
N THR A 108 -22.43 25.43 17.95
CA THR A 108 -21.16 25.13 17.29
C THR A 108 -20.09 26.11 17.75
N ARG A 109 -18.83 25.88 17.35
CA ARG A 109 -17.72 26.74 17.82
C ARG A 109 -17.87 28.22 17.45
N PHE A 110 -18.51 28.51 16.32
CA PHE A 110 -18.62 29.87 15.77
C PHE A 110 -20.07 30.33 15.61
N GLY A 111 -21.04 29.64 16.24
CA GLY A 111 -22.45 30.00 16.15
C GLY A 111 -23.37 28.83 16.45
N TYR A 112 -24.41 28.68 15.63
CA TYR A 112 -25.40 27.62 15.75
C TYR A 112 -25.77 27.11 14.36
N VAL A 113 -26.06 25.82 14.26
CA VAL A 113 -26.68 25.21 13.08
C VAL A 113 -28.09 24.75 13.41
N PRO A 114 -29.05 24.86 12.48
CA PRO A 114 -30.35 24.22 12.66
C PRO A 114 -30.21 22.71 12.85
N ARG A 115 -30.92 22.16 13.83
CA ARG A 115 -30.90 20.72 14.14
C ARG A 115 -31.66 19.96 13.06
N SER A 116 -30.95 19.09 12.35
CA SER A 116 -31.53 18.12 11.42
C SER A 116 -31.06 16.69 11.73
N ARG A 117 -31.62 15.68 11.06
CA ARG A 117 -31.22 14.26 11.25
C ARG A 117 -29.71 14.08 11.09
N VAL A 118 -29.12 14.65 10.03
CA VAL A 118 -27.68 14.55 9.76
C VAL A 118 -26.86 15.33 10.79
N VAL A 119 -27.28 16.55 11.13
CA VAL A 119 -26.56 17.41 12.09
C VAL A 119 -26.55 16.80 13.51
N GLN A 120 -27.67 16.21 13.93
CA GLN A 120 -27.76 15.48 15.20
C GLN A 120 -26.84 14.24 15.21
N CYS A 121 -26.82 13.48 14.11
CA CYS A 121 -25.93 12.33 13.97
C CYS A 121 -24.45 12.74 14.11
N LEU A 122 -24.05 13.81 13.42
CA LEU A 122 -22.69 14.36 13.50
C LEU A 122 -22.33 14.79 14.92
N ALA A 123 -23.23 15.51 15.61
CA ALA A 123 -23.01 15.99 16.98
C ALA A 123 -22.87 14.83 17.98
N ASN A 124 -23.68 13.78 17.86
CA ASN A 124 -23.57 12.60 18.71
C ASN A 124 -22.24 11.88 18.53
N VAL A 125 -21.84 11.63 17.28
CA VAL A 125 -20.58 10.90 17.01
C VAL A 125 -19.37 11.70 17.43
N ASP A 126 -19.36 13.04 17.27
CA ASP A 126 -18.27 13.89 17.76
C ASP A 126 -18.07 13.76 19.28
N ARG A 127 -19.16 13.70 20.05
CA ARG A 127 -19.14 13.51 21.51
C ARG A 127 -18.66 12.11 21.88
N ILE A 128 -19.28 11.08 21.30
CA ILE A 128 -18.93 9.68 21.57
C ILE A 128 -17.47 9.42 21.24
N ALA A 129 -16.95 9.95 20.13
CA ALA A 129 -15.60 9.70 19.66
C ALA A 129 -14.51 10.55 20.34
N GLU A 130 -14.85 11.51 21.20
CA GLU A 130 -13.93 12.53 21.73
C GLU A 130 -12.61 11.95 22.27
N ARG A 131 -12.68 10.86 23.06
CA ARG A 131 -11.52 10.22 23.70
C ARG A 131 -10.79 9.17 22.86
N THR A 132 -11.26 8.84 21.66
CA THR A 132 -10.51 7.94 20.76
C THR A 132 -9.36 8.66 20.10
N LYS A 133 -8.23 8.00 19.79
CA LYS A 133 -7.07 8.66 19.15
C LYS A 133 -7.08 8.51 17.63
N ALA A 134 -7.35 7.31 17.14
CA ALA A 134 -7.37 6.95 15.72
C ALA A 134 -8.43 5.88 15.45
N GLY A 135 -8.70 5.58 14.18
CA GLY A 135 -9.68 4.58 13.74
C GLY A 135 -10.79 5.18 12.90
N VAL A 136 -11.67 4.32 12.38
CA VAL A 136 -12.74 4.68 11.46
C VAL A 136 -14.08 4.52 12.16
N TRP A 137 -14.84 5.59 12.22
CA TRP A 137 -16.21 5.63 12.69
C TRP A 137 -17.14 5.60 11.48
N ILE A 138 -18.14 4.73 11.50
CA ILE A 138 -19.15 4.64 10.45
C ILE A 138 -20.51 4.87 11.09
N THR A 139 -21.25 5.85 10.59
CA THR A 139 -22.58 6.19 11.11
C THR A 139 -23.62 6.34 10.00
N GLY A 140 -24.84 5.84 10.21
CA GLY A 140 -25.98 6.03 9.30
C GLY A 140 -26.91 7.17 9.75
N THR A 141 -27.51 7.88 8.80
CA THR A 141 -28.37 9.05 9.09
C THR A 141 -29.87 8.73 9.18
N ASN A 142 -30.26 7.47 8.99
CA ASN A 142 -31.66 7.01 9.03
C ASN A 142 -32.23 6.87 10.44
N ALA A 143 -31.41 7.03 11.48
CA ALA A 143 -31.85 7.05 12.86
C ALA A 143 -31.44 8.36 13.54
N SER A 144 -32.29 8.87 14.43
CA SER A 144 -31.99 10.01 15.27
C SER A 144 -32.19 9.63 16.74
N TYR A 145 -31.28 10.07 17.59
CA TYR A 145 -31.34 9.83 19.03
C TYR A 145 -30.60 10.91 19.82
N ASP A 146 -30.90 11.00 21.11
CA ASP A 146 -30.20 11.86 22.07
C ASP A 146 -29.51 11.02 23.15
N LEU A 147 -28.29 11.41 23.51
CA LEU A 147 -27.59 10.85 24.66
C LEU A 147 -28.14 11.49 25.94
N ASN A 148 -28.56 10.67 26.90
CA ASN A 148 -29.04 11.15 28.20
C ASN A 148 -27.90 11.76 29.03
N ASP A 149 -26.69 11.18 28.96
CA ASP A 149 -25.49 11.74 29.56
C ASP A 149 -24.77 12.66 28.56
N PRO A 150 -24.79 14.00 28.76
CA PRO A 150 -24.14 14.94 27.87
C PRO A 150 -22.60 14.88 27.93
N LYS A 151 -22.02 14.15 28.90
CA LYS A 151 -20.56 13.97 29.07
C LYS A 151 -20.06 12.60 28.62
N TYR A 152 -20.94 11.76 28.10
CA TYR A 152 -20.56 10.43 27.66
C TYR A 152 -19.54 10.49 26.52
N SER A 153 -18.47 9.71 26.64
CA SER A 153 -17.45 9.54 25.60
C SER A 153 -16.85 8.14 25.68
N TYR A 154 -16.79 7.47 24.53
CA TYR A 154 -16.20 6.15 24.39
C TYR A 154 -14.67 6.22 24.42
N SER A 155 -14.05 5.31 25.17
CA SER A 155 -12.59 5.25 25.30
C SER A 155 -12.11 3.81 25.21
N CYS A 156 -11.10 3.58 24.38
CA CYS A 156 -10.38 2.32 24.27
C CYS A 156 -8.93 2.57 23.85
N ASP A 157 -8.03 1.59 24.10
CA ASP A 157 -6.71 1.60 23.48
C ASP A 157 -6.83 1.20 22.01
N SER A 158 -7.06 2.21 21.16
CA SER A 158 -7.29 2.02 19.73
C SER A 158 -6.10 1.39 19.01
N SER A 159 -4.87 1.54 19.54
CA SER A 159 -3.66 1.11 18.81
C SER A 159 -3.50 -0.41 18.72
N ASN A 160 -3.99 -1.14 19.72
CA ASN A 160 -3.84 -2.60 19.85
C ASN A 160 -5.17 -3.37 19.86
N SER A 161 -6.31 -2.68 19.74
CA SER A 161 -7.61 -3.37 19.75
C SER A 161 -7.84 -4.15 18.45
N SER A 162 -8.08 -5.45 18.59
CA SER A 162 -8.38 -6.39 17.51
C SER A 162 -9.88 -6.69 17.36
N ASN A 163 -10.75 -5.90 17.98
CA ASN A 163 -12.19 -6.16 18.01
C ASN A 163 -12.99 -5.04 17.36
N LEU A 164 -14.04 -5.39 16.63
CA LEU A 164 -15.01 -4.44 16.10
C LEU A 164 -15.95 -4.00 17.23
N VAL A 165 -16.40 -2.75 17.21
CA VAL A 165 -17.32 -2.23 18.24
C VAL A 165 -18.58 -1.71 17.56
N ALA A 166 -19.73 -2.29 17.92
CA ALA A 166 -21.03 -1.80 17.52
C ALA A 166 -21.75 -1.14 18.71
N PHE A 167 -22.39 -0.01 18.45
CA PHE A 167 -23.12 0.74 19.45
C PHE A 167 -24.60 0.40 19.43
N SER A 168 -25.25 0.51 20.58
CA SER A 168 -26.60 0.00 20.74
C SER A 168 -27.37 0.67 21.86
N PHE A 169 -28.66 0.34 21.98
CA PHE A 169 -29.49 0.72 23.11
C PHE A 169 -30.52 -0.37 23.43
N THR A 170 -31.09 -0.35 24.64
CA THR A 170 -32.24 -1.21 24.98
C THR A 170 -33.53 -0.44 24.77
N ASN A 171 -34.41 -0.97 23.92
CA ASN A 171 -35.75 -0.42 23.76
C ASN A 171 -36.65 -0.88 24.93
N LYS A 172 -36.87 -0.03 25.93
CA LYS A 172 -37.76 -0.29 27.06
C LYS A 172 -39.18 0.27 26.76
N SER A 173 -40.06 -0.59 26.23
CA SER A 173 -41.54 -0.45 26.08
C SER A 173 -42.23 0.26 24.86
N SER A 174 -43.28 -0.42 24.36
CA SER A 174 -44.38 -0.13 23.39
C SER A 174 -44.14 0.40 21.96
N ASP A 175 -42.99 0.97 21.62
CA ASP A 175 -42.78 1.40 20.23
C ASP A 175 -42.59 0.17 19.33
N LYS A 176 -43.53 -0.05 18.40
CA LYS A 176 -43.43 -1.08 17.36
C LYS A 176 -42.25 -0.75 16.45
N LEU A 177 -41.05 -1.18 16.85
CA LEU A 177 -39.87 -1.20 15.99
C LEU A 177 -40.03 -2.34 14.97
N ILE A 178 -40.61 -2.04 13.81
CA ILE A 178 -40.65 -2.99 12.69
C ILE A 178 -40.17 -2.25 11.43
N PRO A 179 -39.12 -2.73 10.71
CA PRO A 179 -38.19 -3.83 11.01
C PRO A 179 -36.77 -3.33 11.34
N HIS A 180 -36.30 -3.62 12.56
CA HIS A 180 -34.92 -3.37 13.01
C HIS A 180 -34.13 -4.67 13.22
N GLY A 181 -32.80 -4.53 13.28
CA GLY A 181 -31.89 -5.61 13.71
C GLY A 181 -31.82 -5.67 15.24
N ILE A 182 -32.17 -6.82 15.79
CA ILE A 182 -32.07 -7.15 17.22
C ILE A 182 -30.87 -8.07 17.41
N TYR A 183 -30.15 -7.91 18.51
CA TYR A 183 -28.99 -8.75 18.82
C TYR A 183 -29.00 -9.23 20.26
N GLU A 184 -28.39 -10.38 20.48
CA GLU A 184 -28.15 -10.91 21.82
C GLU A 184 -26.68 -10.76 22.19
N THR A 185 -26.43 -10.63 23.49
CA THR A 185 -25.07 -10.48 24.03
C THR A 185 -24.71 -11.64 24.94
N ASP A 186 -23.42 -11.73 25.28
CA ASP A 186 -22.97 -12.59 26.36
C ASP A 186 -23.53 -12.14 27.73
N GLN A 187 -23.29 -12.96 28.77
CA GLN A 187 -23.81 -12.70 30.12
C GLN A 187 -23.39 -11.34 30.71
N ASN A 188 -22.30 -10.75 30.20
CA ASN A 188 -21.78 -9.46 30.64
C ASN A 188 -22.23 -8.28 29.76
N ALA A 189 -23.08 -8.52 28.75
CA ALA A 189 -23.51 -7.53 27.76
C ALA A 189 -22.38 -6.87 26.94
N LYS A 190 -21.19 -7.50 26.86
CA LYS A 190 -19.98 -6.93 26.24
C LYS A 190 -19.72 -7.46 24.84
N GLN A 191 -20.13 -8.68 24.53
CA GLN A 191 -19.90 -9.29 23.21
C GLN A 191 -21.23 -9.67 22.57
N ILE A 192 -21.43 -9.29 21.30
CA ILE A 192 -22.59 -9.72 20.51
C ILE A 192 -22.42 -11.17 20.09
N ARG A 193 -23.49 -11.98 20.23
CA ARG A 193 -23.47 -13.43 20.00
C ARG A 193 -24.39 -13.87 18.86
N SER A 194 -25.51 -13.19 18.68
CA SER A 194 -26.48 -13.52 17.64
C SER A 194 -27.09 -12.24 17.10
N PHE A 195 -27.61 -12.32 15.87
CA PHE A 195 -28.28 -11.21 15.20
C PHE A 195 -29.52 -11.73 14.48
N SER A 196 -30.65 -11.07 14.73
CA SER A 196 -31.95 -11.32 14.11
C SER A 196 -32.47 -10.04 13.47
N PHE A 197 -33.21 -10.14 12.37
CA PHE A 197 -33.74 -8.97 11.67
C PHE A 197 -35.22 -9.14 11.35
N GLY A 198 -36.02 -8.11 11.61
CA GLY A 198 -37.44 -8.08 11.26
C GLY A 198 -38.36 -8.92 12.16
N VAL A 199 -37.85 -9.40 13.30
CA VAL A 199 -38.65 -10.12 14.31
C VAL A 199 -39.15 -9.11 15.34
N PRO A 200 -40.47 -8.98 15.58
CA PRO A 200 -40.98 -8.15 16.68
C PRO A 200 -40.52 -8.71 18.02
N SER A 201 -39.91 -7.88 18.85
CA SER A 201 -39.48 -8.31 20.19
C SER A 201 -39.62 -7.16 21.19
N VAL A 202 -39.99 -7.50 22.42
CA VAL A 202 -40.17 -6.58 23.55
C VAL A 202 -38.85 -6.56 24.34
N ASP A 203 -38.46 -5.40 24.88
CA ASP A 203 -37.22 -5.25 25.68
C ASP A 203 -35.97 -5.76 24.96
N SER A 204 -35.80 -5.29 23.73
CA SER A 204 -34.75 -5.77 22.83
C SER A 204 -33.62 -4.78 22.67
N ASN A 205 -32.44 -5.34 22.52
CA ASN A 205 -31.22 -4.62 22.23
C ASN A 205 -31.14 -4.34 20.73
N VAL A 206 -31.09 -3.07 20.36
CA VAL A 206 -31.13 -2.61 18.97
C VAL A 206 -29.78 -1.97 18.62
N LEU A 207 -29.19 -2.43 17.51
CA LEU A 207 -27.97 -1.82 17.00
C LEU A 207 -28.28 -0.42 16.47
N LEU A 208 -27.53 0.56 16.97
CA LEU A 208 -27.42 1.83 16.30
C LEU A 208 -26.64 1.61 15.01
N ALA A 209 -26.94 2.40 13.99
CA ALA A 209 -26.15 2.41 12.77
C ALA A 209 -24.78 3.08 12.99
N LEU A 210 -24.14 2.89 14.14
CA LEU A 210 -22.88 3.46 14.57
C LEU A 210 -21.90 2.32 14.91
N ILE A 211 -20.81 2.24 14.15
CA ILE A 211 -19.80 1.18 14.27
C ILE A 211 -18.42 1.84 14.30
N TYR A 212 -17.56 1.36 15.19
CA TYR A 212 -16.17 1.79 15.28
C TYR A 212 -15.22 0.66 14.90
N PHE A 213 -14.33 0.97 13.95
CA PHE A 213 -13.27 0.12 13.46
C PHE A 213 -11.95 0.66 14.03
N PRO A 214 -11.34 -0.01 15.02
CA PRO A 214 -9.99 0.31 15.44
C PRO A 214 -9.01 0.20 14.25
N PRO A 215 -7.87 0.93 14.26
CA PRO A 215 -6.91 0.93 13.16
C PRO A 215 -6.53 -0.43 12.56
N PRO A 216 -6.26 -1.50 13.34
CA PRO A 216 -5.99 -2.81 12.75
C PRO A 216 -7.17 -3.35 11.92
N ILE A 217 -8.40 -3.15 12.40
CA ILE A 217 -9.62 -3.61 11.73
C ILE A 217 -9.96 -2.71 10.55
N ALA A 218 -9.75 -1.40 10.66
CA ALA A 218 -9.91 -0.46 9.56
C ALA A 218 -8.97 -0.80 8.39
N ARG A 219 -7.72 -1.20 8.68
CA ARG A 219 -6.77 -1.69 7.67
C ARG A 219 -7.24 -2.97 6.99
N LEU A 220 -7.74 -3.95 7.77
CA LEU A 220 -8.30 -5.18 7.22
C LEU A 220 -9.51 -4.90 6.32
N PHE A 221 -10.41 -4.04 6.77
CA PHE A 221 -11.58 -3.63 5.98
C PHE A 221 -11.16 -2.90 4.70
N LEU A 222 -10.22 -1.95 4.77
CA LEU A 222 -9.67 -1.28 3.60
C LEU A 222 -9.11 -2.29 2.61
N SER A 223 -8.36 -3.31 3.05
CA SER A 223 -7.71 -4.31 2.19
C SER A 223 -8.65 -5.06 1.24
N LEU A 224 -9.97 -5.04 1.49
CA LEU A 224 -10.97 -5.67 0.64
C LEU A 224 -11.13 -4.98 -0.73
N TYR A 225 -10.68 -3.72 -0.87
CA TYR A 225 -10.88 -2.90 -2.07
C TYR A 225 -10.27 -3.50 -3.36
N SER A 226 -9.24 -4.34 -3.22
CA SER A 226 -8.51 -4.94 -4.34
C SER A 226 -8.70 -6.45 -4.45
N VAL A 227 -9.68 -7.03 -3.75
CA VAL A 227 -9.91 -8.48 -3.69
C VAL A 227 -11.14 -8.83 -4.51
N TYR A 228 -11.05 -9.78 -5.43
CA TYR A 228 -12.24 -10.24 -6.16
C TYR A 228 -13.07 -11.21 -5.29
N PRO A 229 -14.42 -11.13 -5.29
CA PRO A 229 -15.26 -10.17 -6.01
C PRO A 229 -15.53 -8.86 -5.24
N LEU A 230 -15.01 -8.67 -4.02
CA LEU A 230 -15.25 -7.50 -3.16
C LEU A 230 -14.87 -6.15 -3.78
N MET A 231 -13.85 -6.11 -4.63
CA MET A 231 -13.41 -4.91 -5.35
C MET A 231 -14.53 -4.26 -6.18
N ARG A 232 -15.53 -5.05 -6.59
CA ARG A 232 -16.72 -4.63 -7.35
C ARG A 232 -17.62 -3.64 -6.59
N SER A 233 -17.43 -3.50 -5.27
CA SER A 233 -18.14 -2.53 -4.44
C SER A 233 -17.41 -1.19 -4.31
N THR A 234 -16.30 -1.01 -5.02
CA THR A 234 -15.50 0.22 -5.01
C THR A 234 -15.28 0.73 -6.42
N TYR A 235 -14.94 2.01 -6.56
CA TYR A 235 -14.61 2.59 -7.85
C TYR A 235 -13.45 1.83 -8.54
N HIS A 236 -12.53 1.27 -7.76
CA HIS A 236 -11.36 0.54 -8.27
C HIS A 236 -11.76 -0.67 -9.12
N GLY A 237 -12.73 -1.46 -8.64
CA GLY A 237 -13.24 -2.60 -9.41
C GLY A 237 -14.06 -2.16 -10.61
N LEU A 238 -14.92 -1.14 -10.46
CA LEU A 238 -15.81 -0.71 -11.55
C LEU A 238 -15.04 -0.10 -12.72
N ASP A 239 -14.03 0.72 -12.46
CA ASP A 239 -13.16 1.26 -13.50
C ASP A 239 -12.37 0.17 -14.22
N SER A 240 -12.12 -0.94 -13.55
CA SER A 240 -11.50 -2.12 -14.14
C SER A 240 -12.48 -2.94 -15.00
N GLY A 241 -13.67 -2.41 -15.29
CA GLY A 241 -14.68 -3.01 -16.16
C GLY A 241 -15.56 -4.07 -15.48
N THR A 242 -15.57 -4.11 -14.15
CA THR A 242 -16.44 -5.04 -13.41
C THR A 242 -17.85 -4.48 -13.23
N VAL A 243 -18.81 -5.36 -12.97
CA VAL A 243 -20.19 -4.96 -12.61
C VAL A 243 -20.24 -4.73 -11.10
N GLY A 244 -21.12 -3.85 -10.61
CA GLY A 244 -21.28 -3.59 -9.17
C GLY A 244 -21.56 -4.86 -8.34
N LEU A 245 -21.16 -4.83 -7.07
CA LEU A 245 -21.54 -5.82 -6.06
C LEU A 245 -22.09 -5.07 -4.84
N LYS A 246 -23.28 -5.47 -4.39
CA LYS A 246 -23.90 -4.93 -3.19
C LYS A 246 -23.37 -5.62 -1.94
N LEU A 247 -22.86 -4.84 -0.99
CA LEU A 247 -22.40 -5.37 0.31
C LEU A 247 -23.04 -4.58 1.46
N SER A 248 -23.56 -5.29 2.45
CA SER A 248 -24.13 -4.71 3.66
C SER A 248 -23.20 -4.86 4.86
N LEU A 249 -23.01 -3.79 5.64
CA LEU A 249 -22.32 -3.88 6.93
C LEU A 249 -22.99 -4.92 7.83
N PHE A 250 -24.32 -4.87 7.93
CA PHE A 250 -25.08 -5.70 8.88
C PHE A 250 -25.28 -7.15 8.45
N PHE A 251 -25.21 -7.44 7.14
CA PHE A 251 -25.51 -8.78 6.62
C PHE A 251 -24.30 -9.48 6.02
N ASP A 252 -23.24 -8.76 5.66
CA ASP A 252 -22.05 -9.32 5.01
C ASP A 252 -20.75 -9.04 5.76
N ILE A 253 -20.67 -8.01 6.61
CA ILE A 253 -19.45 -7.70 7.39
C ILE A 253 -19.58 -8.14 8.85
N LEU A 254 -20.56 -7.63 9.59
CA LEU A 254 -20.75 -7.96 11.01
C LEU A 254 -20.92 -9.46 11.25
N PRO A 255 -21.76 -10.20 10.48
CA PRO A 255 -21.98 -11.61 10.74
C PRO A 255 -20.74 -12.48 10.55
N ALA A 256 -19.74 -12.01 9.78
CA ALA A 256 -18.46 -12.72 9.61
C ALA A 256 -17.74 -12.96 10.94
N SER A 257 -18.06 -12.20 11.99
CA SER A 257 -17.51 -12.33 13.35
C SER A 257 -18.47 -12.94 14.38
N LEU A 258 -19.70 -13.28 13.97
CA LEU A 258 -20.79 -13.69 14.87
C LEU A 258 -21.21 -15.15 14.69
N ILE A 259 -21.40 -15.57 13.44
CA ILE A 259 -22.02 -16.85 13.11
C ILE A 259 -20.99 -17.85 12.57
N SER A 260 -21.40 -19.12 12.50
CA SER A 260 -20.55 -20.19 11.97
C SER A 260 -20.25 -19.97 10.49
N GLU A 261 -19.16 -20.55 9.99
CA GLU A 261 -18.75 -20.40 8.59
C GLU A 261 -19.84 -20.92 7.63
N GLU A 262 -20.42 -22.08 7.94
CA GLU A 262 -21.50 -22.68 7.16
C GLU A 262 -22.74 -21.78 7.11
N GLU A 263 -23.18 -21.28 8.27
CA GLU A 263 -24.33 -20.36 8.36
C GLU A 263 -24.05 -19.04 7.65
N PHE A 264 -22.83 -18.51 7.77
CA PHE A 264 -22.43 -17.26 7.13
C PHE A 264 -22.49 -17.36 5.61
N TYR A 265 -22.09 -18.48 5.02
CA TYR A 265 -22.07 -18.66 3.57
C TYR A 265 -23.45 -18.94 2.97
N THR A 266 -24.41 -19.43 3.74
CA THR A 266 -25.76 -19.78 3.25
C THR A 266 -26.84 -18.79 3.68
N SER A 267 -26.57 -17.90 4.65
CA SER A 267 -27.57 -17.00 5.21
C SER A 267 -28.17 -16.03 4.18
N THR A 268 -29.49 -16.07 4.04
CA THR A 268 -30.30 -15.16 3.21
C THR A 268 -30.88 -13.98 4.02
N LEU A 269 -30.43 -13.81 5.27
CA LEU A 269 -30.87 -12.72 6.13
C LEU A 269 -30.54 -11.36 5.49
N GLY A 270 -31.53 -10.47 5.42
CA GLY A 270 -31.41 -9.12 4.88
C GLY A 270 -32.32 -8.82 3.67
N GLY A 271 -32.86 -9.84 3.00
CA GLY A 271 -33.86 -9.65 1.92
C GLY A 271 -33.34 -8.75 0.78
N SER A 272 -34.03 -7.64 0.49
CA SER A 272 -33.60 -6.68 -0.55
C SER A 272 -32.33 -5.87 -0.20
N ARG A 273 -31.80 -6.00 1.03
CA ARG A 273 -30.62 -5.27 1.51
C ARG A 273 -29.29 -5.98 1.22
N ILE A 274 -29.36 -7.15 0.57
CA ILE A 274 -28.20 -7.98 0.19
C ILE A 274 -28.19 -8.17 -1.34
N ASP A 275 -27.04 -8.54 -1.90
CA ASP A 275 -26.93 -8.78 -3.34
C ASP A 275 -27.83 -9.95 -3.80
N CYS A 276 -28.42 -9.82 -4.99
CA CYS A 276 -29.30 -10.84 -5.55
C CYS A 276 -28.53 -12.02 -6.16
N ASN A 277 -27.23 -11.87 -6.44
CA ASN A 277 -26.36 -12.92 -6.95
C ASN A 277 -25.74 -13.70 -5.79
N ASP A 278 -26.38 -14.80 -5.39
CA ASP A 278 -25.96 -15.62 -4.24
C ASP A 278 -24.56 -16.23 -4.43
N ASP A 279 -24.23 -16.68 -5.64
CA ASP A 279 -22.92 -17.29 -5.93
C ASP A 279 -21.78 -16.29 -5.71
N LEU A 280 -21.94 -15.09 -6.29
CA LEU A 280 -20.97 -14.02 -6.16
C LEU A 280 -20.84 -13.55 -4.70
N ARG A 281 -21.97 -13.44 -4.02
CA ARG A 281 -22.03 -13.04 -2.61
C ARG A 281 -21.39 -14.08 -1.70
N ARG A 282 -21.57 -15.38 -1.97
CA ARG A 282 -20.90 -16.46 -1.23
C ARG A 282 -19.39 -16.40 -1.41
N LEU A 283 -18.90 -16.13 -2.63
CA LEU A 283 -17.48 -15.89 -2.88
C LEU A 283 -16.95 -14.66 -2.11
N ALA A 284 -17.69 -13.56 -2.13
CA ALA A 284 -17.36 -12.36 -1.33
C ALA A 284 -17.27 -12.68 0.17
N ARG A 285 -18.27 -13.39 0.72
CA ARG A 285 -18.30 -13.79 2.13
C ARG A 285 -17.14 -14.69 2.51
N LYS A 286 -16.72 -15.60 1.64
CA LYS A 286 -15.52 -16.41 1.86
C LYS A 286 -14.27 -15.53 2.00
N GLU A 287 -14.07 -14.57 1.10
CA GLU A 287 -12.94 -13.64 1.17
C GLU A 287 -12.97 -12.72 2.39
N ILE A 288 -14.18 -12.30 2.82
CA ILE A 288 -14.39 -11.56 4.07
C ILE A 288 -14.00 -12.42 5.27
N ARG A 289 -14.50 -13.66 5.35
CA ARG A 289 -14.23 -14.56 6.48
C ARG A 289 -12.74 -14.86 6.61
N ASN A 290 -12.06 -15.15 5.50
CA ASN A 290 -10.61 -15.41 5.48
C ASN A 290 -9.78 -14.26 6.07
N ARG A 291 -10.25 -13.00 5.95
CA ARG A 291 -9.53 -11.82 6.45
C ARG A 291 -9.99 -11.35 7.82
N MET A 292 -11.23 -11.65 8.18
CA MET A 292 -11.85 -11.21 9.42
C MET A 292 -11.91 -12.31 10.48
N ASP A 293 -11.28 -13.45 10.22
CA ASP A 293 -11.22 -14.56 11.17
C ASP A 293 -10.57 -14.12 12.50
N GLY A 294 -11.11 -14.63 13.61
CA GLY A 294 -10.67 -14.28 14.96
C GLY A 294 -11.10 -12.89 15.47
N ILE A 295 -11.69 -12.02 14.64
CA ILE A 295 -12.26 -10.74 15.10
C ILE A 295 -13.53 -11.00 15.89
N ARG A 296 -13.72 -10.29 17.02
CA ARG A 296 -14.97 -10.31 17.80
C ARG A 296 -15.75 -9.02 17.60
N LEU A 297 -17.08 -9.13 17.63
CA LEU A 297 -17.98 -8.00 17.69
C LEU A 297 -18.34 -7.66 19.14
N MET A 298 -17.82 -6.54 19.62
CA MET A 298 -18.11 -5.99 20.95
C MET A 298 -19.35 -5.10 20.88
N ASN A 299 -20.08 -5.07 22.00
CA ASN A 299 -21.23 -4.22 22.21
C ASN A 299 -20.86 -3.06 23.13
N GLU A 300 -21.17 -1.83 22.70
CA GLU A 300 -21.14 -0.64 23.57
C GLU A 300 -22.56 -0.09 23.69
N GLN A 301 -23.15 -0.23 24.87
CA GLN A 301 -24.53 0.14 25.12
C GLN A 301 -24.65 1.60 25.57
N LEU A 302 -25.42 2.38 24.83
CA LEU A 302 -25.68 3.79 25.10
C LEU A 302 -26.99 3.97 25.87
N ASP A 303 -26.96 4.90 26.82
CA ASP A 303 -28.16 5.41 27.47
C ASP A 303 -28.72 6.58 26.64
N ILE A 304 -29.83 6.32 25.95
CA ILE A 304 -30.47 7.27 25.05
C ILE A 304 -31.89 7.63 25.49
N GLY A 305 -32.30 8.87 25.23
CA GLY A 305 -33.61 9.38 25.63
C GLY A 305 -34.69 9.09 24.59
N HIS A 306 -34.59 9.73 23.42
CA HIS A 306 -35.51 9.56 22.29
C HIS A 306 -34.82 8.77 21.18
N TYR A 307 -35.56 7.88 20.50
CA TYR A 307 -35.10 7.18 19.30
C TYR A 307 -36.17 7.26 18.22
N ALA A 308 -35.78 7.70 17.02
CA ALA A 308 -36.64 7.74 15.86
C ALA A 308 -35.92 7.14 14.65
N TYR A 309 -36.58 6.24 13.92
CA TYR A 309 -36.08 5.68 12.67
C TYR A 309 -36.91 6.14 11.49
N PHE A 310 -36.23 6.42 10.39
CA PHE A 310 -36.81 7.03 9.20
C PHE A 310 -36.54 6.14 7.99
N GLU A 311 -37.62 5.65 7.38
CA GLU A 311 -37.53 4.92 6.13
C GLU A 311 -37.26 5.88 4.96
N PRO A 312 -36.47 5.46 3.95
CA PRO A 312 -36.33 6.22 2.71
C PRO A 312 -37.70 6.46 2.07
N ASN A 313 -38.00 7.71 1.69
CA ASN A 313 -39.26 8.17 1.06
C ASN A 313 -40.48 8.45 1.96
N SER A 314 -40.34 8.53 3.29
CA SER A 314 -41.43 9.07 4.13
C SER A 314 -41.47 10.62 4.05
N SER A 315 -41.94 11.16 2.92
CA SER A 315 -42.08 12.61 2.74
C SER A 315 -43.15 13.17 3.69
N LYS A 316 -42.72 13.91 4.71
CA LYS A 316 -43.61 14.88 5.38
C LYS A 316 -43.39 16.23 4.71
N SER A 317 -44.34 16.64 3.86
CA SER A 317 -44.44 18.04 3.43
C SER A 317 -44.82 18.88 4.64
N SER A 318 -43.90 19.70 5.13
CA SER A 318 -44.19 20.73 6.12
C SER A 318 -43.50 22.02 5.73
N ASN A 319 -44.19 23.15 5.93
CA ASN A 319 -43.69 24.50 5.67
C ASN A 319 -42.36 24.83 6.37
N ASP A 320 -41.93 24.02 7.35
CA ASP A 320 -40.69 24.24 8.11
C ASP A 320 -39.46 23.67 7.40
N VAL A 321 -39.61 22.60 6.59
CA VAL A 321 -38.54 22.06 5.73
C VAL A 321 -38.15 23.08 4.66
N ASP A 322 -39.13 23.74 4.05
CA ASP A 322 -38.90 24.78 3.04
C ASP A 322 -38.20 26.02 3.63
N LYS A 323 -38.56 26.42 4.86
CA LYS A 323 -37.88 27.52 5.57
C LYS A 323 -36.42 27.18 5.88
N LEU A 324 -36.14 25.97 6.39
CA LEU A 324 -34.78 25.53 6.71
C LEU A 324 -33.91 25.42 5.46
N LYS A 325 -34.48 24.86 4.39
CA LYS A 325 -33.84 24.79 3.08
C LYS A 325 -33.47 26.18 2.57
N GLN A 326 -34.41 27.13 2.60
CA GLN A 326 -34.17 28.51 2.20
C GLN A 326 -33.09 29.20 3.06
N LEU A 327 -33.06 28.90 4.37
CA LEU A 327 -32.06 29.46 5.29
C LEU A 327 -30.65 28.94 4.99
N TYR A 328 -30.51 27.63 4.74
CA TYR A 328 -29.22 27.05 4.35
C TYR A 328 -28.76 27.49 2.96
N GLU A 329 -29.67 27.59 1.98
CA GLU A 329 -29.34 28.06 0.62
C GLU A 329 -28.79 29.49 0.63
N ASN A 330 -29.39 30.38 1.44
CA ASN A 330 -28.90 31.75 1.64
C ASN A 330 -27.52 31.81 2.33
N TYR A 331 -27.24 30.91 3.29
CA TYR A 331 -25.93 30.82 3.94
C TYR A 331 -24.85 30.25 3.01
N ALA A 332 -25.19 29.24 2.19
CA ALA A 332 -24.27 28.60 1.27
C ALA A 332 -23.86 29.54 0.12
N GLN A 333 -24.80 30.28 -0.47
CA GLN A 333 -24.51 31.24 -1.57
C GLN A 333 -23.44 32.27 -1.19
N ASN A 334 -23.49 32.82 0.03
CA ASN A 334 -22.54 33.85 0.50
C ASN A 334 -21.10 33.35 0.73
N ILE A 335 -20.90 32.04 0.86
CA ILE A 335 -19.62 31.42 1.20
C ILE A 335 -18.95 30.81 -0.04
N VAL A 336 -19.75 30.23 -0.95
CA VAL A 336 -19.27 29.57 -2.17
C VAL A 336 -18.62 30.57 -3.14
N GLU A 337 -19.13 31.81 -3.21
CA GLU A 337 -18.55 32.87 -4.08
C GLU A 337 -17.11 33.29 -3.69
N LYS A 338 -16.59 32.86 -2.54
CA LYS A 338 -15.25 33.25 -2.04
C LYS A 338 -14.15 32.20 -2.24
N ILE A 339 -14.46 30.99 -2.71
CA ILE A 339 -13.51 29.86 -2.66
C ILE A 339 -13.47 29.11 -4.00
N GLU A 340 -12.81 29.69 -5.01
CA GLU A 340 -12.40 28.94 -6.20
C GLU A 340 -10.99 29.32 -6.66
N LYS A 341 -10.01 28.47 -6.33
CA LYS A 341 -8.77 28.30 -7.12
C LYS A 341 -8.30 26.84 -7.05
N LYS A 342 -8.22 26.18 -8.21
CA LYS A 342 -7.53 24.91 -8.45
C LYS A 342 -6.62 25.08 -9.67
N THR A 343 -5.32 24.84 -9.55
CA THR A 343 -4.41 24.87 -10.71
C THR A 343 -3.22 23.90 -10.64
N GLU A 344 -2.71 23.52 -9.47
CA GLU A 344 -1.44 22.77 -9.41
C GLU A 344 -1.54 21.24 -9.59
N LYS A 345 -2.70 20.64 -9.26
CA LYS A 345 -2.88 19.16 -9.27
C LYS A 345 -3.15 18.59 -10.66
N VAL A 346 -3.84 19.36 -11.52
CA VAL A 346 -4.15 18.97 -12.90
C VAL A 346 -2.86 18.85 -13.71
N ASP A 347 -1.93 19.80 -13.51
CA ASP A 347 -0.63 19.81 -14.20
C ASP A 347 0.21 18.55 -13.93
N LYS A 348 0.12 17.97 -12.72
CA LYS A 348 0.87 16.74 -12.39
C LYS A 348 0.33 15.52 -13.14
N VAL A 349 -0.99 15.35 -13.18
CA VAL A 349 -1.62 14.23 -13.91
C VAL A 349 -1.35 14.34 -15.41
N LEU A 350 -1.44 15.55 -15.97
CA LEU A 350 -1.12 15.80 -17.38
C LEU A 350 0.34 15.48 -17.72
N ARG A 351 1.30 15.81 -16.85
CA ARG A 351 2.72 15.43 -17.05
C ARG A 351 2.91 13.92 -17.06
N THR A 352 2.27 13.19 -16.15
CA THR A 352 2.32 11.72 -16.13
C THR A 352 1.77 11.13 -17.42
N ILE A 353 0.66 11.67 -17.94
CA ILE A 353 0.10 11.24 -19.24
C ILE A 353 1.14 11.43 -20.36
N VAL A 354 1.77 12.60 -20.44
CA VAL A 354 2.79 12.89 -21.46
C VAL A 354 3.99 11.95 -21.35
N GLU A 355 4.45 11.67 -20.14
CA GLU A 355 5.59 10.76 -19.91
C GLU A 355 5.27 9.32 -20.32
N LEU A 356 4.07 8.83 -20.00
CA LEU A 356 3.61 7.51 -20.43
C LEU A 356 3.42 7.42 -21.95
N GLU A 357 2.94 8.48 -22.59
CA GLU A 357 2.83 8.56 -24.05
C GLU A 357 4.21 8.51 -24.71
N SER A 358 5.20 9.21 -24.16
CA SER A 358 6.61 9.12 -24.58
C SER A 358 7.16 7.70 -24.48
N LEU A 359 6.94 7.03 -23.35
CA LEU A 359 7.49 5.69 -23.08
C LEU A 359 6.84 4.58 -23.91
N TYR A 360 5.55 4.70 -24.22
CA TYR A 360 4.76 3.58 -24.73
C TYR A 360 3.82 3.90 -25.91
N GLY A 361 3.76 5.15 -26.39
CA GLY A 361 2.87 5.55 -27.49
C GLY A 361 3.12 4.82 -28.82
N SER A 362 4.27 4.16 -28.94
CA SER A 362 4.65 3.34 -30.10
C SER A 362 4.41 1.83 -29.93
N ASP A 363 3.78 1.37 -28.83
CA ASP A 363 3.48 -0.05 -28.64
C ASP A 363 2.56 -0.56 -29.78
N LYS A 364 3.03 -1.59 -30.49
CA LYS A 364 2.35 -2.18 -31.66
C LYS A 364 1.17 -3.08 -31.25
N ARG A 365 0.99 -3.38 -29.98
CA ARG A 365 -0.16 -4.16 -29.49
C ARG A 365 -1.43 -3.31 -29.50
N LYS A 366 -2.26 -3.56 -30.50
CA LYS A 366 -3.56 -2.91 -30.72
C LYS A 366 -4.40 -2.77 -29.44
N LYS A 367 -4.55 -3.84 -28.65
CA LYS A 367 -5.35 -3.82 -27.41
C LYS A 367 -4.77 -2.94 -26.29
N THR A 368 -3.45 -2.93 -26.11
CA THR A 368 -2.79 -2.11 -25.09
C THR A 368 -2.90 -0.62 -25.43
N LYS A 369 -2.72 -0.29 -26.72
CA LYS A 369 -2.89 1.07 -27.24
C LYS A 369 -4.34 1.55 -27.11
N GLU A 370 -5.31 0.75 -27.54
CA GLU A 370 -6.75 1.05 -27.41
C GLU A 370 -7.14 1.27 -25.93
N GLY A 371 -6.63 0.46 -25.01
CA GLY A 371 -6.87 0.62 -23.57
C GLY A 371 -6.27 1.91 -23.00
N TYR A 372 -5.04 2.26 -23.39
CA TYR A 372 -4.42 3.53 -22.99
C TYR A 372 -5.19 4.74 -23.54
N GLU A 373 -5.53 4.74 -24.83
CA GLU A 373 -6.29 5.83 -25.47
C GLU A 373 -7.67 6.00 -24.82
N ALA A 374 -8.37 4.89 -24.51
CA ALA A 374 -9.63 4.92 -23.78
C ALA A 374 -9.46 5.53 -22.38
N MET A 375 -8.43 5.13 -21.62
CA MET A 375 -8.14 5.67 -20.30
C MET A 375 -7.80 7.18 -20.34
N VAL A 376 -7.01 7.62 -21.31
CA VAL A 376 -6.69 9.06 -21.49
C VAL A 376 -7.94 9.86 -21.84
N SER A 377 -8.80 9.33 -22.71
CA SER A 377 -10.08 9.95 -23.07
C SER A 377 -10.99 10.07 -21.84
N GLU A 378 -11.16 8.98 -21.09
CA GLU A 378 -11.97 8.94 -19.87
C GLU A 378 -11.45 9.93 -18.82
N CYS A 379 -10.13 9.98 -18.63
CA CYS A 379 -9.52 10.93 -17.71
C CYS A 379 -9.82 12.37 -18.11
N LYS A 380 -9.57 12.73 -19.38
CA LYS A 380 -9.77 14.09 -19.90
C LYS A 380 -11.22 14.55 -19.81
N ASN A 381 -12.16 13.65 -20.07
CA ASN A 381 -13.58 14.00 -20.14
C ASN A 381 -14.25 13.96 -18.75
N ASN A 382 -13.89 13.00 -17.90
CA ASN A 382 -14.70 12.67 -16.73
C ASN A 382 -13.94 12.78 -15.38
N TRP A 383 -12.60 12.70 -15.36
CA TRP A 383 -11.85 12.61 -14.09
C TRP A 383 -11.07 13.88 -13.68
N MET A 384 -10.99 14.92 -14.53
CA MET A 384 -10.25 16.16 -14.21
C MET A 384 -11.04 17.20 -13.40
N ASN A 385 -12.32 16.96 -13.09
CA ASN A 385 -13.24 17.96 -12.53
C ASN A 385 -13.22 18.07 -10.99
N SER A 386 -12.69 17.08 -10.27
CA SER A 386 -12.68 17.05 -8.79
C SER A 386 -11.35 16.52 -8.24
N ASN A 387 -11.04 16.80 -6.99
CA ASN A 387 -9.75 16.37 -6.41
C ASN A 387 -9.71 14.84 -6.24
N GLU A 388 -10.85 14.26 -5.92
CA GLU A 388 -11.09 12.84 -5.72
C GLU A 388 -10.89 12.09 -7.03
N LYS A 389 -11.51 12.60 -8.12
CA LYS A 389 -11.37 12.00 -9.45
C LYS A 389 -9.94 12.15 -10.01
N LEU A 390 -9.20 13.20 -9.65
CA LEU A 390 -7.77 13.33 -9.99
C LEU A 390 -6.89 12.27 -9.29
N CYS A 391 -7.17 11.95 -8.02
CA CYS A 391 -6.48 10.86 -7.31
C CYS A 391 -6.76 9.51 -7.96
N ARG A 392 -8.04 9.24 -8.31
CA ARG A 392 -8.48 8.07 -9.07
C ARG A 392 -7.77 7.95 -10.42
N ALA A 393 -7.67 9.04 -11.17
CA ALA A 393 -6.93 9.07 -12.44
C ALA A 393 -5.45 8.69 -12.25
N GLY A 394 -4.77 9.29 -11.27
CA GLY A 394 -3.35 9.01 -10.99
C GLY A 394 -3.08 7.52 -10.74
N ARG A 395 -3.97 6.82 -10.02
CA ARG A 395 -3.85 5.37 -9.80
C ARG A 395 -4.00 4.53 -11.06
N HIS A 396 -4.95 4.89 -11.94
CA HIS A 396 -5.14 4.16 -13.19
C HIS A 396 -3.92 4.29 -14.11
N PHE A 397 -3.34 5.49 -14.19
CA PHE A 397 -2.10 5.70 -14.95
C PHE A 397 -0.91 4.93 -14.36
N GLU A 398 -0.81 4.85 -13.03
CA GLU A 398 0.22 4.05 -12.38
C GLU A 398 0.05 2.54 -12.67
N ALA A 399 -1.17 2.02 -12.53
CA ALA A 399 -1.48 0.63 -12.84
C ALA A 399 -1.21 0.30 -14.32
N ALA A 400 -1.64 1.18 -15.23
CA ALA A 400 -1.35 1.06 -16.65
C ALA A 400 0.16 1.05 -16.90
N SER A 401 0.92 1.95 -16.26
CA SER A 401 2.38 1.97 -16.40
C SER A 401 3.05 0.69 -15.92
N GLN A 402 2.60 0.12 -14.80
CA GLN A 402 3.12 -1.16 -14.30
C GLN A 402 2.85 -2.31 -15.29
N ILE A 403 1.63 -2.37 -15.85
CA ILE A 403 1.27 -3.38 -16.85
C ILE A 403 2.15 -3.22 -18.10
N MET A 404 2.29 -2.00 -18.62
CA MET A 404 3.10 -1.73 -19.82
C MET A 404 4.58 -2.04 -19.58
N THR A 405 5.12 -1.68 -18.41
CA THR A 405 6.49 -1.98 -17.99
C THR A 405 6.72 -3.48 -17.92
N SER A 406 5.86 -4.22 -17.21
CA SER A 406 5.94 -5.67 -17.06
C SER A 406 5.88 -6.36 -18.43
N THR A 407 5.02 -5.87 -19.31
CA THR A 407 4.86 -6.42 -20.66
C THR A 407 6.11 -6.17 -21.52
N ARG A 408 6.69 -4.97 -21.48
CA ARG A 408 7.94 -4.65 -22.19
C ARG A 408 9.11 -5.49 -21.68
N ILE A 409 9.22 -5.70 -20.37
CA ILE A 409 10.24 -6.58 -19.77
C ILE A 409 10.04 -8.03 -20.24
N ARG A 410 8.80 -8.52 -20.28
CA ARG A 410 8.49 -9.86 -20.79
C ARG A 410 8.95 -10.04 -22.23
N ASP A 411 8.63 -9.09 -23.10
CA ASP A 411 9.05 -9.14 -24.51
C ASP A 411 10.58 -9.14 -24.65
N LEU A 412 11.26 -8.29 -23.87
CA LEU A 412 12.72 -8.19 -23.84
C LEU A 412 13.37 -9.51 -23.39
N CYS A 413 12.79 -10.16 -22.38
CA CYS A 413 13.33 -11.38 -21.76
C CYS A 413 13.00 -12.66 -22.56
N GLU A 414 12.04 -12.61 -23.49
CA GLU A 414 11.56 -13.78 -24.23
C GLU A 414 12.68 -14.48 -25.03
N GLN A 415 13.64 -13.72 -25.54
CA GLN A 415 14.81 -14.23 -26.27
C GLN A 415 15.88 -14.90 -25.39
N TYR A 416 15.77 -14.78 -24.05
CA TYR A 416 16.76 -15.27 -23.08
C TYR A 416 16.34 -16.57 -22.38
N LYS A 417 15.39 -17.32 -22.97
CA LYS A 417 14.96 -18.61 -22.43
C LYS A 417 16.07 -19.66 -22.56
N PRO A 418 16.33 -20.47 -21.52
CA PRO A 418 17.35 -21.52 -21.57
C PRO A 418 16.90 -22.67 -22.47
N VAL A 419 17.85 -23.41 -23.03
CA VAL A 419 17.57 -24.57 -23.88
C VAL A 419 17.85 -25.85 -23.11
N LYS A 420 16.88 -26.78 -23.12
CA LYS A 420 17.06 -28.10 -22.53
C LYS A 420 17.95 -28.94 -23.44
N THR A 421 18.99 -29.56 -22.88
CA THR A 421 19.88 -30.41 -23.69
C THR A 421 19.21 -31.76 -24.01
N ASN A 422 19.32 -32.19 -25.27
CA ASN A 422 18.87 -33.52 -25.74
C ASN A 422 19.91 -34.62 -25.50
N LYS A 423 21.01 -34.34 -24.78
CA LYS A 423 21.95 -35.39 -24.39
C LYS A 423 21.21 -36.35 -23.47
N LEU A 424 21.06 -37.60 -23.91
CA LEU A 424 20.70 -38.75 -23.07
C LEU A 424 21.57 -38.68 -21.82
N ALA A 425 21.01 -38.19 -20.71
CA ALA A 425 21.72 -38.15 -19.46
C ALA A 425 21.94 -39.61 -19.05
N VAL A 426 23.21 -40.02 -19.04
CA VAL A 426 23.66 -41.13 -18.22
C VAL A 426 23.04 -40.90 -16.83
N GLU A 427 22.35 -41.92 -16.32
CA GLU A 427 21.41 -41.90 -15.19
C GLU A 427 22.03 -41.55 -13.81
N SER A 428 23.13 -40.78 -13.74
CA SER A 428 23.58 -40.21 -12.47
C SER A 428 22.79 -38.92 -12.20
N LEU A 429 21.61 -39.06 -11.58
CA LEU A 429 20.89 -37.92 -11.02
C LEU A 429 21.82 -37.21 -10.02
N LEU A 430 22.06 -35.92 -10.21
CA LEU A 430 22.85 -35.09 -9.29
C LEU A 430 22.25 -35.25 -7.88
N LYS A 431 23.07 -35.67 -6.91
CA LYS A 431 22.64 -35.85 -5.52
C LYS A 431 22.38 -34.50 -4.87
N LYS A 432 23.24 -33.52 -5.18
CA LYS A 432 23.23 -32.18 -4.63
C LYS A 432 23.80 -31.18 -5.63
N VAL A 433 23.12 -30.05 -5.80
CA VAL A 433 23.61 -28.85 -6.49
C VAL A 433 23.62 -27.72 -5.49
N GLU A 434 24.75 -27.02 -5.41
CA GLU A 434 24.91 -25.89 -4.52
C GLU A 434 25.46 -24.69 -5.30
N VAL A 435 24.80 -23.56 -5.15
CA VAL A 435 25.19 -22.29 -5.76
C VAL A 435 25.46 -21.27 -4.67
N GLN A 436 26.64 -20.65 -4.71
CA GLN A 436 27.02 -19.57 -3.81
C GLN A 436 27.21 -18.27 -4.59
N ALA A 437 26.72 -17.17 -4.04
CA ALA A 437 26.78 -15.86 -4.64
C ALA A 437 27.34 -14.79 -3.68
N ALA A 438 28.23 -13.95 -4.21
CA ALA A 438 28.74 -12.78 -3.53
C ALA A 438 27.62 -11.74 -3.32
N ALA A 439 27.82 -10.86 -2.34
CA ALA A 439 27.01 -9.65 -2.22
C ALA A 439 27.43 -8.63 -3.29
N ARG A 440 26.67 -7.54 -3.42
CA ARG A 440 26.96 -6.44 -4.36
C ARG A 440 26.89 -5.09 -3.68
N ILE A 441 27.76 -4.17 -4.12
CA ILE A 441 27.74 -2.76 -3.73
C ILE A 441 27.62 -1.92 -5.00
N ASP A 442 26.56 -1.11 -5.09
CA ASP A 442 26.38 -0.15 -6.18
C ASP A 442 27.11 1.14 -5.82
N LEU A 443 28.14 1.45 -6.59
CA LEU A 443 29.01 2.61 -6.36
C LEU A 443 28.45 3.86 -7.03
N TYR A 444 27.78 3.72 -8.18
CA TYR A 444 27.15 4.82 -8.89
C TYR A 444 26.06 4.33 -9.85
N GLY A 445 25.05 5.18 -10.08
CA GLY A 445 24.01 4.95 -11.10
C GLY A 445 22.78 4.15 -10.65
N GLY A 446 22.72 3.67 -9.40
CA GLY A 446 21.53 2.94 -8.91
C GLY A 446 20.23 3.73 -9.09
N TRP A 447 19.12 3.02 -9.35
CA TRP A 447 17.84 3.52 -9.89
C TRP A 447 17.78 3.68 -11.41
N LEU A 448 18.90 3.92 -12.11
CA LEU A 448 18.89 3.91 -13.58
C LEU A 448 18.56 2.52 -14.14
N ASP A 449 18.79 1.46 -13.37
CA ASP A 449 18.48 0.08 -13.73
C ASP A 449 17.01 -0.32 -13.55
N THR A 450 16.22 0.53 -12.87
CA THR A 450 14.89 0.17 -12.41
C THR A 450 13.85 0.41 -13.53
N PRO A 451 13.02 -0.56 -13.92
CA PRO A 451 11.94 -0.30 -14.86
C PRO A 451 10.83 0.60 -14.27
N PRO A 452 10.27 1.57 -15.02
CA PRO A 452 10.60 1.91 -16.41
C PRO A 452 11.73 2.93 -16.60
N ILE A 453 12.32 3.48 -15.54
CA ILE A 453 13.44 4.45 -15.58
C ILE A 453 14.53 3.98 -16.56
N THR A 454 14.88 2.68 -16.51
CA THR A 454 15.90 2.07 -17.35
C THR A 454 15.66 2.16 -18.86
N PHE A 455 14.41 2.40 -19.29
CA PHE A 455 14.07 2.58 -20.69
C PHE A 455 14.10 4.02 -21.17
N GLN A 456 14.17 4.99 -20.25
CA GLN A 456 14.10 6.42 -20.56
C GLN A 456 15.48 7.06 -20.74
N PHE A 457 16.49 6.54 -20.04
CA PHE A 457 17.83 7.13 -20.03
C PHE A 457 18.81 6.33 -20.88
N ASN A 458 19.71 7.04 -21.56
CA ASN A 458 20.78 6.45 -22.35
C ASN A 458 22.09 7.25 -22.13
N PRO A 459 23.13 6.68 -21.49
CA PRO A 459 23.17 5.30 -21.00
C PRO A 459 22.33 5.12 -19.72
N SER A 460 21.56 4.03 -19.67
CA SER A 460 20.96 3.52 -18.43
C SER A 460 21.92 2.49 -17.85
N ALA A 461 22.81 2.91 -16.95
CA ALA A 461 23.88 2.06 -16.44
C ALA A 461 24.12 2.18 -14.93
N VAL A 462 24.71 1.14 -14.35
CA VAL A 462 25.10 1.06 -12.93
C VAL A 462 26.51 0.51 -12.84
N VAL A 463 27.38 1.22 -12.12
CA VAL A 463 28.71 0.72 -11.75
C VAL A 463 28.62 0.09 -10.37
N ASN A 464 28.88 -1.22 -10.31
CA ASN A 464 28.84 -1.97 -9.06
C ASN A 464 30.02 -2.94 -8.94
N VAL A 465 30.19 -3.48 -7.73
CA VAL A 465 31.27 -4.41 -7.40
C VAL A 465 30.72 -5.62 -6.65
N ALA A 466 31.16 -6.82 -7.04
CA ALA A 466 30.86 -8.05 -6.29
C ALA A 466 31.81 -8.18 -5.10
N VAL A 467 31.28 -8.48 -3.92
CA VAL A 467 32.06 -8.51 -2.68
C VAL A 467 31.69 -9.70 -1.79
N GLN A 468 32.72 -10.28 -1.17
CA GLN A 468 32.59 -11.14 -0.01
C GLN A 468 32.41 -10.27 1.23
N VAL A 469 31.64 -10.75 2.18
CA VAL A 469 31.44 -10.12 3.49
C VAL A 469 32.08 -11.02 4.54
N ASP A 470 33.03 -10.49 5.29
CA ASP A 470 33.84 -11.23 6.27
C ASP A 470 34.47 -12.51 5.68
N GLY A 471 34.97 -12.40 4.44
CA GLY A 471 35.61 -13.49 3.69
C GLY A 471 34.67 -14.58 3.19
N ARG A 472 33.35 -14.34 3.16
CA ARG A 472 32.34 -15.32 2.73
C ARG A 472 31.41 -14.75 1.65
N LYS A 473 30.90 -15.64 0.79
CA LYS A 473 29.73 -15.39 -0.07
C LYS A 473 28.47 -15.56 0.78
N PRO A 474 27.72 -14.50 1.10
CA PRO A 474 26.67 -14.57 2.12
C PRO A 474 25.37 -15.23 1.62
N ILE A 475 25.17 -15.34 0.29
CA ILE A 475 23.98 -15.94 -0.29
C ILE A 475 24.31 -17.31 -0.85
N LYS A 476 23.49 -18.31 -0.49
CA LYS A 476 23.67 -19.70 -0.90
C LYS A 476 22.31 -20.36 -1.12
N CYS A 477 22.20 -21.09 -2.23
CA CYS A 477 21.10 -22.01 -2.50
C CYS A 477 21.64 -23.42 -2.59
N CYS A 478 20.91 -24.37 -2.03
CA CYS A 478 21.24 -25.79 -2.06
C CYS A 478 20.00 -26.55 -2.48
N LEU A 479 20.13 -27.33 -3.56
CA LEU A 479 19.12 -28.24 -4.06
C LEU A 479 19.62 -29.67 -3.85
N GLU A 480 18.87 -30.46 -3.09
CA GLU A 480 19.19 -31.84 -2.79
C GLU A 480 18.02 -32.74 -3.20
N LYS A 481 18.33 -33.89 -3.78
CA LYS A 481 17.31 -34.91 -4.03
C LYS A 481 16.89 -35.53 -2.70
N ILE A 482 15.59 -35.54 -2.43
CA ILE A 482 15.00 -36.22 -1.27
C ILE A 482 14.36 -37.54 -1.72
N ASP A 483 14.23 -38.48 -0.78
CA ASP A 483 13.65 -39.80 -1.04
C ASP A 483 12.11 -39.80 -1.05
N ASN A 484 11.48 -38.74 -0.49
CA ASN A 484 10.03 -38.59 -0.42
C ASN A 484 9.48 -37.89 -1.68
N GLU A 485 8.21 -38.14 -2.00
CA GLU A 485 7.52 -37.39 -3.05
C GLU A 485 7.34 -35.92 -2.65
N GLY A 486 7.41 -35.03 -3.65
CA GLY A 486 7.18 -33.60 -3.48
C GLY A 486 8.43 -32.71 -3.51
N ILE A 487 8.26 -31.45 -3.12
CA ILE A 487 9.31 -30.42 -3.04
C ILE A 487 9.26 -29.78 -1.65
N SER A 488 10.41 -29.63 -1.01
CA SER A 488 10.52 -28.90 0.24
C SER A 488 11.39 -27.66 0.09
N PHE A 489 10.90 -26.53 0.59
CA PHE A 489 11.61 -25.26 0.69
C PHE A 489 11.96 -25.02 2.15
N THR A 490 13.24 -24.75 2.44
CA THR A 490 13.69 -24.40 3.79
C THR A 490 14.44 -23.07 3.75
N THR A 491 14.02 -22.12 4.59
CA THR A 491 14.66 -20.81 4.74
C THR A 491 14.59 -20.37 6.20
N GLU A 492 15.71 -19.94 6.79
CA GLU A 492 15.76 -19.34 8.15
C GLU A 492 14.96 -20.11 9.23
N GLY A 493 14.93 -21.45 9.17
CA GLY A 493 14.20 -22.31 10.12
C GLY A 493 12.73 -22.56 9.77
N HIS A 494 12.19 -21.90 8.74
CA HIS A 494 10.88 -22.20 8.17
C HIS A 494 11.02 -23.27 7.09
N LYS A 495 10.18 -24.31 7.19
CA LYS A 495 10.08 -25.38 6.20
C LYS A 495 8.67 -25.43 5.65
N ILE A 496 8.56 -25.33 4.34
CA ILE A 496 7.32 -25.57 3.58
C ILE A 496 7.56 -26.84 2.78
N GLN A 497 6.57 -27.73 2.75
CA GLN A 497 6.61 -28.97 1.99
C GLN A 497 5.33 -29.05 1.17
N TYR A 498 5.50 -29.33 -0.12
CA TYR A 498 4.40 -29.63 -1.03
C TYR A 498 4.57 -31.05 -1.50
N GLU A 499 3.55 -31.88 -1.32
CA GLU A 499 3.58 -33.31 -1.63
C GLU A 499 3.31 -33.57 -3.12
N SER A 500 2.67 -32.61 -3.82
CA SER A 500 2.35 -32.74 -5.24
C SER A 500 2.51 -31.44 -6.04
N ILE A 501 2.61 -31.57 -7.37
CA ILE A 501 2.66 -30.43 -8.28
C ILE A 501 1.37 -29.60 -8.22
N ASN A 502 0.21 -30.25 -7.99
CA ASN A 502 -1.08 -29.58 -7.90
C ASN A 502 -1.13 -28.67 -6.66
N GLU A 503 -0.56 -29.13 -5.55
CA GLU A 503 -0.49 -28.34 -4.31
C GLU A 503 0.38 -27.09 -4.50
N ILE A 504 1.48 -27.19 -5.27
CA ILE A 504 2.32 -26.04 -5.64
C ILE A 504 1.55 -25.06 -6.54
N ILE A 505 0.81 -25.56 -7.52
CA ILE A 505 0.01 -24.72 -8.42
C ILE A 505 -1.12 -24.02 -7.65
N GLU A 506 -1.78 -24.74 -6.73
CA GLU A 506 -2.85 -24.18 -5.89
C GLU A 506 -2.33 -23.17 -4.85
N SER A 507 -1.14 -23.39 -4.29
CA SER A 507 -0.51 -22.46 -3.35
C SER A 507 -0.05 -21.17 -4.04
N SER A 508 0.33 -21.23 -5.32
CA SER A 508 0.70 -20.04 -6.10
C SER A 508 -0.44 -19.00 -6.24
N ASN A 509 -1.69 -19.43 -6.07
CA ASN A 509 -2.87 -18.56 -6.05
C ASN A 509 -3.19 -17.97 -4.66
N LYS A 510 -2.39 -18.26 -3.63
CA LYS A 510 -2.55 -17.77 -2.25
C LYS A 510 -1.27 -17.05 -1.83
N PRO A 511 -1.22 -15.70 -1.90
CA PRO A 511 0.00 -14.99 -1.52
C PRO A 511 0.14 -14.93 0.01
N GLU A 512 0.75 -15.95 0.61
CA GLU A 512 1.42 -15.81 1.90
C GLU A 512 2.82 -15.23 1.65
N LYS A 513 3.14 -14.12 2.33
CA LYS A 513 4.37 -13.36 2.10
C LYS A 513 5.40 -13.63 3.20
N PRO A 514 6.55 -14.25 2.87
CA PRO A 514 7.82 -13.90 3.50
C PRO A 514 8.50 -12.83 2.64
N GLY A 515 8.77 -11.67 3.26
CA GLY A 515 9.53 -10.60 2.63
C GLY A 515 11.03 -10.90 2.69
N LEU A 516 11.66 -11.17 1.54
CA LEU A 516 13.10 -11.40 1.44
C LEU A 516 13.72 -10.26 0.63
N GLY A 517 14.31 -9.28 1.31
CA GLY A 517 15.02 -8.14 0.69
C GLY A 517 16.36 -8.50 0.02
N THR A 518 16.73 -9.78 0.00
CA THR A 518 17.81 -10.43 -0.77
C THR A 518 17.27 -11.13 -2.04
N SER A 519 16.03 -10.83 -2.43
CA SER A 519 15.22 -11.57 -3.40
C SER A 519 15.90 -11.88 -4.71
N SER A 520 16.57 -10.91 -5.34
CA SER A 520 17.05 -11.08 -6.72
C SER A 520 18.34 -11.89 -6.79
N ILE A 521 19.27 -11.72 -5.85
CA ILE A 521 20.49 -12.55 -5.76
C ILE A 521 20.09 -13.99 -5.39
N LEU A 522 19.17 -14.16 -4.43
CA LEU A 522 18.66 -15.47 -4.08
C LEU A 522 17.94 -16.12 -5.28
N ALA A 523 17.10 -15.39 -6.01
CA ALA A 523 16.45 -15.87 -7.22
C ALA A 523 17.47 -16.30 -8.29
N SER A 524 18.57 -15.55 -8.49
CA SER A 524 19.67 -15.96 -9.36
C SER A 524 20.24 -17.32 -8.95
N THR A 525 20.51 -17.52 -7.65
CA THR A 525 21.05 -18.81 -7.15
C THR A 525 20.05 -19.96 -7.30
N ILE A 526 18.75 -19.72 -7.07
CA ILE A 526 17.69 -20.72 -7.23
C ILE A 526 17.55 -21.14 -8.69
N ILE A 527 17.49 -20.18 -9.61
CA ILE A 527 17.37 -20.45 -11.05
C ILE A 527 18.57 -21.26 -11.54
N ALA A 528 19.78 -20.86 -11.15
CA ALA A 528 21.00 -21.60 -11.48
C ALA A 528 20.96 -23.04 -10.93
N CYS A 529 20.59 -23.23 -9.65
CA CYS A 529 20.42 -24.56 -9.06
C CYS A 529 19.44 -25.43 -9.87
N LEU A 530 18.26 -24.88 -10.19
CA LEU A 530 17.20 -25.61 -10.91
C LEU A 530 17.63 -25.98 -12.34
N TRP A 531 18.23 -25.04 -13.07
CA TRP A 531 18.68 -25.30 -14.44
C TRP A 531 19.84 -26.28 -14.49
N THR A 532 20.80 -26.17 -13.57
CA THR A 532 21.88 -27.15 -13.45
C THR A 532 21.32 -28.55 -13.13
N ALA A 533 20.40 -28.66 -12.18
CA ALA A 533 19.80 -29.94 -11.81
C ALA A 533 18.92 -30.54 -12.92
N ALA A 534 18.26 -29.70 -13.70
CA ALA A 534 17.42 -30.11 -14.83
C ALA A 534 18.20 -30.22 -16.16
N ASN A 535 19.53 -30.08 -16.13
CA ASN A 535 20.43 -30.22 -17.27
C ASN A 535 20.13 -29.27 -18.44
N TYR A 536 19.79 -28.02 -18.11
CA TYR A 536 19.68 -26.92 -19.07
C TYR A 536 21.06 -26.31 -19.34
N GLU A 537 21.31 -25.94 -20.60
CA GLU A 537 22.42 -25.06 -20.95
C GLU A 537 21.94 -23.61 -20.81
N PHE A 538 22.71 -22.80 -20.08
CA PHE A 538 22.37 -21.40 -19.81
C PHE A 538 23.62 -20.52 -19.71
N THR A 539 23.43 -19.21 -19.90
CA THR A 539 24.46 -18.19 -19.71
C THR A 539 24.10 -17.25 -18.54
N ASN A 540 25.06 -16.42 -18.13
CA ASN A 540 24.84 -15.40 -17.12
C ASN A 540 23.73 -14.42 -17.53
N GLU A 541 23.68 -14.03 -18.81
CA GLU A 541 22.66 -13.15 -19.35
C GLU A 541 21.27 -13.80 -19.22
N MET A 542 21.15 -15.11 -19.46
CA MET A 542 19.87 -15.83 -19.31
C MET A 542 19.36 -15.78 -17.86
N ILE A 543 20.25 -15.92 -16.88
CA ILE A 543 19.88 -15.80 -15.46
C ILE A 543 19.41 -14.36 -15.15
N VAL A 544 20.19 -13.34 -15.55
CA VAL A 544 19.85 -11.93 -15.31
C VAL A 544 18.44 -11.60 -15.81
N HIS A 545 18.14 -11.96 -17.07
CA HIS A 545 16.86 -11.65 -17.68
C HIS A 545 15.71 -12.49 -17.10
N THR A 546 15.97 -13.74 -16.74
CA THR A 546 14.92 -14.58 -16.13
C THR A 546 14.56 -14.09 -14.75
N VAL A 547 15.53 -13.69 -13.92
CA VAL A 547 15.23 -13.08 -12.62
C VAL A 547 14.47 -11.77 -12.80
N LEU A 548 14.90 -10.91 -13.73
CA LEU A 548 14.20 -9.65 -14.04
C LEU A 548 12.73 -9.90 -14.41
N LEU A 549 12.44 -10.95 -15.18
CA LEU A 549 11.08 -11.37 -15.49
C LEU A 549 10.31 -11.88 -14.26
N VAL A 550 10.94 -12.72 -13.44
CA VAL A 550 10.33 -13.25 -12.19
C VAL A 550 9.95 -12.11 -11.24
N GLU A 551 10.77 -11.06 -11.12
CA GLU A 551 10.44 -9.90 -10.28
C GLU A 551 9.20 -9.12 -10.76
N GLN A 552 8.96 -9.09 -12.07
CA GLN A 552 7.73 -8.50 -12.61
C GLN A 552 6.51 -9.36 -12.28
N ILE A 553 6.65 -10.69 -12.33
CA ILE A 553 5.58 -11.63 -11.96
C ILE A 553 5.23 -11.51 -10.47
N LEU A 554 6.25 -11.32 -9.61
CA LEU A 554 6.07 -11.17 -8.17
C LEU A 554 5.59 -9.77 -7.75
N SER A 555 5.39 -8.83 -8.69
CA SER A 555 5.01 -7.43 -8.44
C SER A 555 5.96 -6.66 -7.51
N THR A 556 7.20 -7.14 -7.35
CA THR A 556 8.26 -6.40 -6.65
C THR A 556 8.82 -5.31 -7.53
N ALA A 557 8.88 -5.56 -8.86
CA ALA A 557 9.33 -4.63 -9.88
C ALA A 557 10.74 -4.05 -9.61
N GLY A 558 11.64 -4.88 -9.08
CA GLY A 558 13.04 -4.53 -8.86
C GLY A 558 13.79 -4.24 -10.17
N GLY A 559 14.93 -3.57 -10.03
CA GLY A 559 15.85 -3.32 -11.13
C GLY A 559 16.79 -4.50 -11.42
N TRP A 560 17.61 -4.37 -12.46
CA TRP A 560 18.51 -5.44 -12.91
C TRP A 560 19.91 -5.42 -12.27
N GLN A 561 20.22 -4.45 -11.39
CA GLN A 561 21.58 -4.31 -10.86
C GLN A 561 22.00 -5.45 -9.93
N ASP A 562 21.06 -6.11 -9.25
CA ASP A 562 21.34 -7.12 -8.23
C ASP A 562 21.87 -8.41 -8.86
N GLN A 563 21.22 -8.80 -9.95
CA GLN A 563 21.54 -9.96 -10.75
C GLN A 563 22.92 -9.76 -11.38
N VAL A 564 23.15 -8.62 -12.03
CA VAL A 564 24.48 -8.26 -12.58
C VAL A 564 25.54 -8.22 -11.48
N GLY A 565 25.19 -7.61 -10.35
CA GLY A 565 26.05 -7.40 -9.19
C GLY A 565 26.58 -8.68 -8.56
N CYS A 566 25.77 -9.75 -8.49
CA CYS A 566 26.18 -11.02 -7.91
C CYS A 566 26.79 -12.01 -8.91
N ILE A 567 26.45 -11.91 -10.20
CA ILE A 567 26.88 -12.89 -11.21
C ILE A 567 28.25 -12.53 -11.80
N TYR A 568 28.52 -11.26 -12.08
CA TYR A 568 29.73 -10.84 -12.79
C TYR A 568 30.86 -10.43 -11.84
N ALA A 569 32.09 -10.80 -12.19
CA ALA A 569 33.30 -10.64 -11.37
C ALA A 569 33.66 -9.18 -11.08
N GLY A 570 34.13 -8.94 -9.86
CA GLY A 570 34.76 -7.68 -9.45
C GLY A 570 33.93 -6.44 -9.77
N PHE A 571 34.62 -5.38 -10.21
CA PHE A 571 34.02 -4.15 -10.70
C PHE A 571 33.45 -4.36 -12.10
N LYS A 572 32.24 -3.87 -12.34
CA LYS A 572 31.61 -3.86 -13.65
C LYS A 572 30.68 -2.67 -13.83
N ILE A 573 30.43 -2.35 -15.09
CA ILE A 573 29.32 -1.51 -15.51
C ILE A 573 28.27 -2.40 -16.17
N GLY A 574 27.08 -2.47 -15.57
CA GLY A 574 25.90 -3.03 -16.21
C GLY A 574 25.16 -1.93 -16.95
N SER A 575 24.57 -2.23 -18.11
CA SER A 575 23.80 -1.26 -18.90
C SER A 575 22.59 -1.91 -19.57
N MET A 576 21.48 -1.19 -19.63
CA MET A 576 20.32 -1.56 -20.44
C MET A 576 20.55 -1.15 -21.90
N THR A 577 20.28 -2.06 -22.84
CA THR A 577 20.30 -1.82 -24.29
C THR A 577 18.96 -2.18 -24.93
N SER A 578 18.80 -1.92 -26.23
CA SER A 578 17.62 -2.37 -26.98
C SER A 578 17.42 -3.89 -26.97
N ASN A 579 18.50 -4.66 -26.76
CA ASN A 579 18.47 -6.11 -26.80
C ASN A 579 18.44 -6.74 -25.42
N GLY A 580 18.62 -5.97 -24.34
CA GLY A 580 18.68 -6.50 -22.98
C GLY A 580 19.75 -5.85 -22.13
N VAL A 581 19.91 -6.37 -20.92
CA VAL A 581 20.95 -6.00 -19.97
C VAL A 581 22.27 -6.62 -20.41
N ILE A 582 23.30 -5.80 -20.52
CA ILE A 582 24.69 -6.23 -20.75
C ILE A 582 25.54 -5.85 -19.54
N ALA A 583 26.60 -6.61 -19.27
CA ALA A 583 27.57 -6.30 -18.23
C ALA A 583 28.99 -6.34 -18.80
N LYS A 584 29.75 -5.27 -18.57
CA LYS A 584 31.16 -5.16 -18.96
C LYS A 584 32.03 -5.07 -17.70
N GLN A 585 32.97 -6.01 -17.58
CA GLN A 585 33.96 -5.98 -16.51
C GLN A 585 34.86 -4.74 -16.64
N ILE A 586 35.14 -4.10 -15.51
CA ILE A 586 36.10 -3.00 -15.40
C ILE A 586 37.39 -3.60 -14.84
N ASN A 587 38.45 -3.58 -15.64
CA ASN A 587 39.75 -4.08 -15.22
C ASN A 587 40.42 -3.04 -14.33
N THR A 588 40.95 -3.48 -13.19
CA THR A 588 41.58 -2.62 -12.20
C THR A 588 42.97 -3.13 -11.87
N SER A 589 43.87 -2.24 -11.43
CA SER A 589 45.21 -2.63 -11.01
C SER A 589 45.19 -3.41 -9.69
N PRO A 590 46.13 -4.32 -9.43
CA PRO A 590 46.24 -5.01 -8.14
C PRO A 590 46.40 -4.05 -6.96
N GLU A 591 47.12 -2.94 -7.16
CA GLU A 591 47.30 -1.89 -6.14
C GLU A 591 45.98 -1.20 -5.77
N PHE A 592 45.16 -0.87 -6.78
CA PHE A 592 43.83 -0.31 -6.55
C PHE A 592 42.93 -1.30 -5.78
N LEU A 593 42.93 -2.57 -6.16
CA LEU A 593 42.15 -3.61 -5.49
C LEU A 593 42.57 -3.80 -4.03
N GLU A 594 43.87 -3.81 -3.76
CA GLU A 594 44.39 -3.91 -2.40
C GLU A 594 43.99 -2.69 -1.56
N ASN A 595 44.17 -1.49 -2.10
CA ASN A 595 43.78 -0.26 -1.42
C ASN A 595 42.27 -0.20 -1.16
N PHE A 596 41.45 -0.63 -2.12
CA PHE A 596 40.00 -0.69 -1.97
C PHE A 596 39.59 -1.67 -0.87
N ASN A 597 40.13 -2.90 -0.88
CA ASN A 597 39.83 -3.93 0.12
C ASN A 597 40.25 -3.53 1.54
N GLN A 598 41.34 -2.77 1.69
CA GLN A 598 41.82 -2.31 3.00
C GLN A 598 40.96 -1.19 3.60
N ARG A 599 40.22 -0.43 2.78
CA ARG A 599 39.58 0.82 3.20
C ARG A 599 38.06 0.84 3.10
N MET A 600 37.49 0.07 2.18
CA MET A 600 36.04 -0.04 2.04
C MET A 600 35.51 -1.01 3.11
N VAL A 601 34.46 -0.60 3.82
CA VAL A 601 33.82 -1.40 4.88
C VAL A 601 32.30 -1.35 4.75
N LEU A 602 31.61 -2.33 5.35
CA LEU A 602 30.16 -2.35 5.50
C LEU A 602 29.75 -2.18 6.97
N ILE A 603 28.70 -1.38 7.21
CA ILE A 603 28.12 -1.18 8.54
C ILE A 603 26.64 -1.58 8.46
N TYR A 604 26.25 -2.60 9.23
CA TYR A 604 24.84 -2.95 9.41
C TYR A 604 24.20 -1.97 10.39
N THR A 605 23.07 -1.39 10.00
CA THR A 605 22.43 -0.27 10.72
C THR A 605 21.44 -0.71 11.82
N GLY A 606 21.28 -2.02 12.04
CA GLY A 606 20.36 -2.56 13.05
C GLY A 606 18.87 -2.50 12.67
N LYS A 607 18.51 -1.93 11.53
CA LYS A 607 17.12 -1.84 11.04
C LYS A 607 16.96 -2.47 9.68
N THR A 608 15.93 -3.29 9.51
CA THR A 608 15.48 -3.75 8.20
C THR A 608 14.27 -2.92 7.75
N ARG A 609 14.22 -2.53 6.47
CA ARG A 609 13.07 -1.86 5.87
C ARG A 609 12.74 -2.50 4.54
N LEU A 610 11.45 -2.55 4.22
CA LEU A 610 10.97 -3.14 2.98
C LEU A 610 11.24 -2.19 1.80
N ALA A 611 12.17 -2.57 0.91
CA ALA A 611 12.60 -1.77 -0.24
C ALA A 611 11.45 -1.36 -1.19
N LYS A 612 10.37 -2.16 -1.21
CA LYS A 612 9.18 -1.92 -2.05
C LYS A 612 8.58 -0.52 -1.85
N ASN A 613 8.56 0.00 -0.62
CA ASN A 613 7.95 1.31 -0.34
C ASN A 613 8.77 2.47 -0.93
N LEU A 614 10.11 2.38 -0.87
CA LEU A 614 11.00 3.39 -1.45
C LEU A 614 10.98 3.33 -2.98
N LEU A 615 11.00 2.13 -3.56
CA LEU A 615 10.91 1.93 -5.00
C LEU A 615 9.66 2.62 -5.59
N GLN A 616 8.49 2.37 -4.99
CA GLN A 616 7.24 2.99 -5.46
C GLN A 616 7.32 4.53 -5.41
N GLN A 617 7.94 5.09 -4.37
CA GLN A 617 8.15 6.54 -4.27
C GLN A 617 9.05 7.07 -5.40
N VAL A 618 10.19 6.42 -5.67
CA VAL A 618 11.11 6.82 -6.75
C VAL A 618 10.42 6.78 -8.11
N LEU A 619 9.68 5.71 -8.41
CA LEU A 619 8.94 5.60 -9.68
C LEU A 619 7.92 6.72 -9.85
N ARG A 620 7.24 7.11 -8.78
CA ARG A 620 6.23 8.18 -8.82
C ARG A 620 6.84 9.56 -8.97
N ASN A 621 7.96 9.80 -8.32
CA ASN A 621 8.74 11.01 -8.50
C ASN A 621 9.25 11.12 -9.95
N PHE A 622 9.68 9.99 -10.53
CA PHE A 622 10.02 9.89 -11.95
C PHE A 622 8.83 10.23 -12.86
N TYR A 623 7.66 9.60 -12.68
CA TYR A 623 6.46 9.91 -13.48
C TYR A 623 5.93 11.34 -13.30
N SER A 624 6.28 12.01 -12.20
CA SER A 624 5.91 13.41 -11.95
C SER A 624 6.84 14.40 -12.66
N GLY A 625 7.99 13.93 -13.16
CA GLY A 625 9.02 14.74 -13.80
C GLY A 625 9.79 15.63 -12.81
N GLY A 626 10.37 16.72 -13.32
CA GLY A 626 11.06 17.72 -12.50
C GLY A 626 12.44 17.26 -12.00
N ASP A 627 12.76 17.59 -10.74
CA ASP A 627 14.09 17.38 -10.16
C ASP A 627 14.55 15.93 -10.19
N SER A 628 13.63 14.97 -10.06
CA SER A 628 13.97 13.54 -10.13
C SER A 628 14.50 13.14 -11.51
N CYS A 629 13.87 13.61 -12.59
CA CYS A 629 14.37 13.37 -13.94
C CYS A 629 15.69 14.08 -14.20
N ASN A 630 15.87 15.31 -13.68
CA ASN A 630 17.14 16.03 -13.80
C ASN A 630 18.29 15.30 -13.08
N ILE A 631 18.03 14.76 -11.89
CA ILE A 631 18.99 13.96 -11.12
C ILE A 631 19.35 12.67 -11.87
N LEU A 632 18.35 11.92 -12.34
CA LEU A 632 18.57 10.68 -13.10
C LEU A 632 19.33 10.97 -14.40
N GLN A 633 19.01 12.06 -15.10
CA GLN A 633 19.74 12.49 -16.29
C GLN A 633 21.20 12.85 -15.99
N SER A 634 21.45 13.54 -14.87
CA SER A 634 22.81 13.87 -14.42
C SER A 634 23.61 12.62 -14.02
N MET A 635 22.96 11.62 -13.42
CA MET A 635 23.60 10.34 -13.11
C MET A 635 23.94 9.59 -14.40
N SER A 636 22.98 9.52 -15.34
CA SER A 636 23.13 8.89 -16.65
C SER A 636 24.29 9.50 -17.45
N SER A 637 24.44 10.84 -17.46
CA SER A 637 25.53 11.50 -18.18
C SER A 637 26.91 11.32 -17.55
N ARG A 638 27.00 10.85 -16.30
CA ARG A 638 28.25 10.73 -15.52
C ARG A 638 28.73 9.29 -15.31
N VAL A 639 27.86 8.30 -15.50
CA VAL A 639 28.13 6.90 -15.12
C VAL A 639 29.28 6.26 -15.90
N GLU A 640 29.47 6.59 -17.18
CA GLU A 640 30.57 6.05 -17.99
C GLU A 640 31.92 6.65 -17.59
N ASP A 641 31.95 7.96 -17.29
CA ASP A 641 33.14 8.62 -16.74
C ASP A 641 33.50 8.02 -15.36
N PHE A 642 32.50 7.75 -14.52
CA PHE A 642 32.71 7.05 -13.24
C PHE A 642 33.39 5.70 -13.45
N ALA A 643 32.91 4.90 -14.41
CA ALA A 643 33.52 3.60 -14.73
C ALA A 643 34.97 3.77 -15.22
N LYS A 644 35.25 4.80 -16.01
CA LYS A 644 36.58 5.10 -16.53
C LYS A 644 37.55 5.50 -15.42
N PHE A 645 37.12 6.28 -14.42
CA PHE A 645 37.96 6.57 -13.25
C PHE A 645 38.38 5.31 -12.51
N ILE A 646 37.45 4.35 -12.33
CA ILE A 646 37.77 3.06 -11.70
C ILE A 646 38.80 2.28 -12.53
N GLU A 647 38.64 2.27 -13.86
CA GLU A 647 39.59 1.65 -14.79
C GLU A 647 40.99 2.27 -14.68
N ASP A 648 41.06 3.59 -14.49
CA ASP A 648 42.28 4.36 -14.28
C ASP A 648 42.85 4.22 -12.84
N GLY A 649 42.23 3.40 -11.98
CA GLY A 649 42.68 3.15 -10.60
C GLY A 649 42.33 4.26 -9.61
N ILE A 650 41.29 5.04 -9.90
CA ILE A 650 40.82 6.15 -9.06
C ILE A 650 39.40 5.86 -8.59
N LEU A 651 39.15 5.92 -7.27
CA LEU A 651 37.80 5.88 -6.72
C LEU A 651 37.28 7.33 -6.60
N PRO A 652 36.31 7.78 -7.43
CA PRO A 652 35.84 9.15 -7.41
C PRO A 652 34.88 9.39 -6.23
N THR A 653 35.44 9.61 -5.04
CA THR A 653 34.72 9.74 -3.76
C THR A 653 33.71 10.87 -3.73
N SER A 654 33.98 11.97 -4.47
CA SER A 654 33.03 13.08 -4.65
C SER A 654 31.77 12.65 -5.40
N ASP A 655 31.91 11.80 -6.42
CA ASP A 655 30.77 11.33 -7.21
C ASP A 655 29.90 10.37 -6.39
N ILE A 656 30.51 9.54 -5.53
CA ILE A 656 29.77 8.72 -4.56
C ILE A 656 28.99 9.61 -3.57
N GLY A 657 29.58 10.72 -3.13
CA GLY A 657 28.92 11.71 -2.27
C GLY A 657 27.72 12.36 -2.95
N HIS A 658 27.88 12.82 -4.19
CA HIS A 658 26.76 13.36 -4.99
C HIS A 658 25.68 12.31 -5.27
N TYR A 659 26.08 11.06 -5.53
CA TYR A 659 25.15 9.93 -5.67
C TYR A 659 24.36 9.70 -4.37
N TYR A 660 25.00 9.83 -3.21
CA TYR A 660 24.31 9.71 -1.93
C TYR A 660 23.25 10.81 -1.73
N GLU A 661 23.57 12.06 -2.07
CA GLU A 661 22.60 13.17 -2.05
C GLU A 661 21.47 12.95 -3.06
N ALA A 662 21.78 12.46 -4.26
CA ALA A 662 20.79 12.11 -5.27
C ALA A 662 19.78 11.07 -4.73
N LYS A 663 20.26 10.02 -4.02
CA LYS A 663 19.38 9.00 -3.41
C LYS A 663 18.45 9.60 -2.35
N LYS A 664 18.92 10.56 -1.56
CA LYS A 664 18.10 11.27 -0.56
C LYS A 664 16.98 12.08 -1.19
N THR A 665 17.26 12.71 -2.33
CA THR A 665 16.24 13.47 -3.06
C THR A 665 15.26 12.57 -3.79
N LEU A 666 15.73 11.46 -4.40
CA LEU A 666 14.88 10.52 -5.12
C LEU A 666 13.92 9.76 -4.19
N ALA A 667 14.33 9.44 -2.96
CA ALA A 667 13.54 8.68 -2.01
C ALA A 667 13.60 9.28 -0.58
N GLU A 668 12.50 9.92 -0.18
CA GLU A 668 12.39 10.51 1.17
C GLU A 668 12.39 9.41 2.25
N GLY A 669 13.20 9.63 3.30
CA GLY A 669 13.37 8.64 4.36
C GLY A 669 14.31 7.48 4.00
N CYS A 670 15.10 7.62 2.93
CA CYS A 670 16.21 6.68 2.69
C CYS A 670 17.32 6.80 3.76
N GLU A 671 17.46 7.91 4.47
CA GLU A 671 18.40 8.08 5.58
C GLU A 671 17.65 8.17 6.94
N PRO A 672 17.55 7.05 7.68
CA PRO A 672 17.00 7.05 9.03
C PRO A 672 17.82 7.89 10.01
N GLU A 673 17.19 8.34 11.10
CA GLU A 673 17.83 9.18 12.11
C GLU A 673 19.08 8.54 12.76
N ASN A 674 19.06 7.24 13.03
CA ASN A 674 20.23 6.54 13.59
C ASN A 674 21.40 6.51 12.59
N VAL A 675 21.13 6.37 11.29
CA VAL A 675 22.15 6.46 10.24
C VAL A 675 22.73 7.87 10.14
N ARG A 676 21.86 8.90 10.18
CA ARG A 676 22.29 10.31 10.17
C ARG A 676 23.20 10.64 11.33
N ASN A 677 22.89 10.14 12.52
CA ASN A 677 23.70 10.35 13.72
C ASN A 677 25.07 9.67 13.60
N LEU A 678 25.12 8.42 13.11
CA LEU A 678 26.39 7.74 12.83
C LEU A 678 27.26 8.53 11.86
N ILE A 679 26.69 8.96 10.72
CA ILE A 679 27.44 9.72 9.70
C ILE A 679 27.98 11.02 10.29
N ARG A 680 27.19 11.75 11.10
CA ARG A 680 27.64 12.97 11.77
C ARG A 680 28.81 12.71 12.72
N ASP A 681 28.75 11.64 13.50
CA ASP A 681 29.83 11.28 14.44
C ASP A 681 31.10 10.90 13.67
N MET A 682 30.97 10.10 12.60
CA MET A 682 32.09 9.74 11.73
C MET A 682 32.71 10.95 11.01
N GLN A 683 31.89 11.93 10.62
CA GLN A 683 32.36 13.21 10.04
C GLN A 683 33.11 14.05 11.07
N THR A 684 32.63 14.11 12.31
CA THR A 684 33.27 14.85 13.42
C THR A 684 34.66 14.30 13.73
N LEU A 685 34.83 12.99 13.60
CA LEU A 685 36.10 12.29 13.78
C LEU A 685 36.92 12.18 12.49
N ASP A 686 36.43 12.73 11.37
CA ASP A 686 37.10 12.74 10.07
C ASP A 686 37.52 11.35 9.54
N LEU A 687 36.66 10.33 9.77
CA LEU A 687 37.02 8.92 9.55
C LEU A 687 36.98 8.44 8.09
N PHE A 688 36.30 9.16 7.19
CA PHE A 688 36.01 8.68 5.85
C PHE A 688 36.17 9.72 4.75
N GLU A 689 36.40 9.26 3.52
CA GLU A 689 36.39 10.10 2.31
C GLU A 689 35.04 10.05 1.59
N SER A 690 34.36 8.90 1.64
CA SER A 690 32.97 8.81 1.14
C SER A 690 32.14 7.79 1.90
N VAL A 691 30.82 7.97 1.84
CA VAL A 691 29.83 7.12 2.49
C VAL A 691 28.56 7.09 1.67
N CYS A 692 27.90 5.94 1.59
CA CYS A 692 26.60 5.83 0.94
C CYS A 692 25.82 4.62 1.49
N LEU A 693 24.50 4.67 1.34
CA LEU A 693 23.63 3.55 1.67
C LEU A 693 23.63 2.50 0.55
N ALA A 694 23.75 1.22 0.94
CA ALA A 694 23.61 0.11 0.01
C ALA A 694 22.15 -0.09 -0.41
N GLY A 695 21.92 -0.48 -1.67
CA GLY A 695 20.58 -0.73 -2.21
C GLY A 695 19.65 0.48 -2.14
N ALA A 696 18.34 0.27 -1.92
CA ALA A 696 17.34 1.34 -1.92
C ALA A 696 17.46 2.34 -0.74
N GLY A 697 18.15 1.96 0.35
CA GLY A 697 18.24 2.73 1.59
C GLY A 697 17.10 2.45 2.59
N GLY A 698 16.97 3.31 3.60
CA GLY A 698 15.94 3.26 4.65
C GLY A 698 16.23 2.26 5.79
N GLY A 699 17.41 1.65 5.79
CA GLY A 699 17.88 0.62 6.71
C GLY A 699 18.96 -0.25 6.02
N GLY A 700 19.23 -1.43 6.56
CA GLY A 700 20.16 -2.41 5.98
C GLY A 700 21.62 -2.00 6.23
N TYR A 701 22.41 -1.94 5.16
CA TYR A 701 23.84 -1.68 5.21
C TYR A 701 24.20 -0.31 4.65
N LEU A 702 25.18 0.32 5.27
CA LEU A 702 25.95 1.45 4.77
C LEU A 702 27.29 0.91 4.27
N TYR A 703 27.82 1.43 3.18
CA TYR A 703 29.22 1.24 2.84
C TYR A 703 29.99 2.55 3.02
N CYS A 704 31.23 2.42 3.47
CA CYS A 704 32.07 3.56 3.77
C CYS A 704 33.49 3.33 3.26
N TYR A 705 34.03 4.31 2.55
CA TYR A 705 35.42 4.34 2.12
C TYR A 705 36.22 5.17 3.11
N LEU A 706 36.91 4.48 4.02
CA LEU A 706 37.60 5.10 5.16
C LEU A 706 38.88 5.80 4.75
N LYS A 707 39.31 6.78 5.53
CA LYS A 707 40.67 7.33 5.41
C LYS A 707 41.71 6.28 5.82
N PRO A 708 42.92 6.29 5.24
CA PRO A 708 44.00 5.40 5.67
C PRO A 708 44.37 5.59 7.15
N GLY A 709 45.09 4.62 7.74
CA GLY A 709 45.51 4.66 9.14
C GLY A 709 44.53 3.96 10.08
N ASP A 710 44.33 4.51 11.28
CA ASP A 710 43.58 3.84 12.36
C ASP A 710 42.05 4.00 12.27
N SER A 711 41.52 4.48 11.15
CA SER A 711 40.09 4.78 10.97
C SER A 711 39.17 3.58 11.24
N ILE A 712 39.61 2.36 10.91
CA ILE A 712 38.86 1.12 11.20
C ILE A 712 38.72 0.91 12.71
N GLU A 713 39.79 1.06 13.48
CA GLU A 713 39.78 0.85 14.93
C GLU A 713 39.00 1.98 15.64
N GLN A 714 39.14 3.22 15.16
CA GLN A 714 38.34 4.34 15.64
C GLN A 714 36.84 4.13 15.36
N LEU A 715 36.48 3.63 14.18
CA LEU A 715 35.09 3.29 13.84
C LEU A 715 34.55 2.16 14.72
N LYS A 716 35.32 1.09 14.95
CA LYS A 716 34.91 0.02 15.89
C LYS A 716 34.62 0.56 17.28
N SER A 717 35.50 1.43 17.80
CA SER A 717 35.33 2.08 19.11
C SER A 717 34.09 2.98 19.14
N LEU A 718 33.85 3.74 18.07
CA LEU A 718 32.66 4.58 17.93
C LEU A 718 31.36 3.76 17.97
N LEU A 719 31.30 2.67 17.20
CA LEU A 719 30.12 1.80 17.16
C LEU A 719 29.84 1.18 18.54
N GLN A 720 30.88 0.67 19.22
CA GLN A 720 30.72 0.09 20.56
C GLN A 720 30.23 1.10 21.60
N LYS A 721 30.67 2.36 21.50
CA LYS A 721 30.38 3.39 22.50
C LYS A 721 29.02 4.08 22.29
N ASN A 722 28.69 4.40 21.04
CA ASN A 722 27.57 5.30 20.72
C ASN A 722 26.47 4.64 19.87
N HIS A 723 26.76 3.54 19.16
CA HIS A 723 25.85 2.90 18.18
C HIS A 723 25.88 1.36 18.31
N SER A 724 25.71 0.86 19.54
CA SER A 724 25.94 -0.56 19.89
C SER A 724 25.04 -1.57 19.16
N GLU A 725 23.95 -1.10 18.55
CA GLU A 725 23.05 -1.90 17.71
C GLU A 725 23.57 -2.16 16.30
N MET A 726 24.66 -1.49 15.91
CA MET A 726 25.27 -1.57 14.58
C MET A 726 26.53 -2.46 14.59
N SER A 727 26.79 -3.14 13.48
CA SER A 727 27.96 -4.03 13.33
C SER A 727 28.81 -3.67 12.12
N LEU A 728 30.13 -3.70 12.30
CA LEU A 728 31.12 -3.48 11.25
C LEU A 728 31.52 -4.81 10.60
N HIS A 729 31.59 -4.81 9.27
CA HIS A 729 31.95 -5.96 8.46
C HIS A 729 33.05 -5.59 7.46
N ALA A 730 34.02 -6.48 7.31
CA ALA A 730 35.06 -6.35 6.29
C ALA A 730 34.52 -6.81 4.93
N ILE A 731 35.04 -6.24 3.85
CA ILE A 731 34.73 -6.70 2.50
C ILE A 731 35.97 -7.02 1.69
N ASN A 732 35.80 -7.96 0.75
CA ASN A 732 36.82 -8.28 -0.25
C ASN A 732 36.16 -8.37 -1.63
N VAL A 733 36.73 -7.70 -2.62
CA VAL A 733 36.28 -7.80 -4.02
C VAL A 733 36.37 -9.25 -4.49
N ASP A 734 35.26 -9.80 -4.98
CA ASP A 734 35.18 -11.19 -5.43
C ASP A 734 35.33 -11.29 -6.95
N LEU A 735 36.39 -11.96 -7.39
CA LEU A 735 36.66 -12.21 -8.81
C LEU A 735 36.00 -13.50 -9.33
N LYS A 736 35.41 -14.31 -8.45
CA LYS A 736 34.60 -15.50 -8.78
C LYS A 736 33.31 -15.48 -7.96
N PRO A 737 32.43 -14.49 -8.20
CA PRO A 737 31.35 -14.18 -7.29
C PRO A 737 30.20 -15.17 -7.34
N PHE A 738 30.07 -15.96 -8.42
CA PHE A 738 28.97 -16.89 -8.62
C PHE A 738 29.51 -18.27 -8.96
N GLU A 739 29.37 -19.21 -8.01
CA GLU A 739 29.99 -20.53 -8.09
C GLU A 739 28.93 -21.62 -7.98
N ILE A 740 28.97 -22.57 -8.92
CA ILE A 740 28.09 -23.73 -8.96
C ILE A 740 28.93 -24.96 -8.66
N THR A 741 28.47 -25.75 -7.69
CA THR A 741 29.12 -27.00 -7.28
C THR A 741 28.12 -28.15 -7.35
N CYS A 742 28.52 -29.26 -7.99
CA CYS A 742 27.70 -30.43 -8.18
C CYS A 742 28.32 -31.62 -7.47
N THR A 743 27.51 -32.37 -6.72
CA THR A 743 27.90 -33.65 -6.14
C THR A 743 27.17 -34.77 -6.87
N ASN A 744 27.94 -35.60 -7.58
CA ASN A 744 27.43 -36.81 -8.22
C ASN A 744 27.25 -37.92 -7.17
N GLN A 745 26.43 -38.92 -7.50
CA GLN A 745 26.26 -40.11 -6.65
C GLN A 745 27.55 -40.91 -6.50
#